data_AF-A0A0Q5AEL2-F1
#
_entry.id   AF-A0A0Q5AEL2-F1
#
_cell.length_a   1.000
_cell.length_b   1.000
_cell.length_c   1.000
_cell.angle_alpha   90.00
_cell.angle_beta   90.00
_cell.angle_gamma   90.00
#
_symmetry.space_group_name_H-M   'P 1'
#
loop_
_entity.id
_entity.type
_entity.pdbx_description
1 polymer ?
#
loop_
_entity_poly.entity_id
_entity_poly.type
_entity_poly.pdbx_seq_one_letter_code
_entity_poly.pdbx_strand_id
1 'polypeptide(L)'
;MHSAPSGRSGLSRFLSAAAVGAVAGAALLGAAPAMAADATIIDVYTMNDFHGRLEATAGASVSQSTAGAASIASAFSTLKAENPDNSILVSAGDNVGASTFTSLVQDDNPTIDALNEIGLSATAIGNHELDHGREDLDDRIIPRADYEHISANLLEKGTDEHAYAPSYVQDFDGVKVGFIGAVTEDLPYLVSPDGIATLDVAPIVDSINDETARLQDGIDDSADASIPAEQKNLEADVVIAVMHEGAASPDVSFTDPASVFGTIVNGIGGNVDAIVSGHTHQAYDQEVTVDGNTLPVLQTGSYGTYLGHLELTVDPATKDLTSITSNLVDLLQPVQVTDPKGVVSTVYQPIYTADSTPVGQTVAALVQDAVDVANVEGAVSIGSVTADIRRGVQSDGTENRGAESTIGNLVADAQLWATQAELGTQIAFMNPGGIRQDITYATSGEGDADGNVTYREAAIVQPFANTLVTETLTGAQIKTVLEQQWQPGKSRPELHLGISADLSYTYDPTAEVGSHITGVFFQGEPIADDATFKIVTNSFLGAGGDNFTELGNGTDKADSGRVDLNAFTDYMAAFSPVTPDPASRSIGIVETSEEGAETLSYDLSSLDVNNSTVRDDEVQVLIDGEQVTTAPIDHSIVDTTDEQGRASVGFSISELAAGDHELEFVLPTTGVSVLYTLTVTESATPTPAPTPVETVVPTTPSTPAPAVHAPTTPTKHLAATGVDATPAFAAGIAALLLGLGMTAARLRRRSTVK
;
A
#
# COMPACT_ATOMS: atom_id res chain seq x y z
N MET A 1 -2.00 19.62 -79.70
CA MET A 1 -1.55 20.77 -80.53
C MET A 1 -0.60 21.60 -79.67
N HIS A 2 0.69 21.29 -79.56
CA HIS A 2 1.78 21.50 -80.53
C HIS A 2 1.94 22.95 -81.02
N SER A 3 2.99 23.57 -80.48
CA SER A 3 4.00 24.41 -81.15
C SER A 3 3.62 25.80 -81.69
N ALA A 4 4.34 26.80 -81.15
CA ALA A 4 4.72 28.10 -81.70
C ALA A 4 5.44 27.98 -83.09
N PRO A 5 5.99 29.02 -83.78
CA PRO A 5 6.35 30.40 -83.35
C PRO A 5 6.32 31.55 -84.43
N SER A 6 6.82 32.73 -84.01
CA SER A 6 7.79 33.62 -84.71
C SER A 6 7.38 34.87 -85.52
N GLY A 7 8.20 35.93 -85.34
CA GLY A 7 8.39 37.10 -86.23
C GLY A 7 8.92 38.35 -85.46
N ARG A 8 10.24 38.58 -85.30
CA ARG A 8 11.16 39.49 -86.08
C ARG A 8 10.54 40.87 -86.39
N SER A 9 11.14 42.04 -86.16
CA SER A 9 12.51 42.61 -86.40
C SER A 9 12.54 44.02 -85.73
N GLY A 10 13.63 44.74 -85.45
CA GLY A 10 14.79 45.09 -86.28
C GLY A 10 15.66 46.21 -85.64
N LEU A 11 16.80 46.47 -86.30
CA LEU A 11 18.02 47.23 -85.98
C LEU A 11 17.90 48.73 -85.61
N SER A 12 18.86 49.25 -84.82
CA SER A 12 19.85 50.30 -85.23
C SER A 12 20.87 50.61 -84.10
N ARG A 13 22.19 50.43 -84.35
CA ARG A 13 23.27 51.44 -84.61
C ARG A 13 23.55 52.40 -83.43
N PHE A 14 24.75 52.81 -83.01
CA PHE A 14 26.19 52.52 -83.25
C PHE A 14 26.97 53.47 -82.29
N LEU A 15 28.22 53.13 -81.94
CA LEU A 15 29.34 54.03 -81.58
C LEU A 15 29.32 54.81 -80.24
N SER A 16 30.17 54.42 -79.28
CA SER A 16 31.53 54.99 -79.09
C SER A 16 32.15 54.60 -77.75
N ALA A 17 33.46 54.35 -77.79
CA ALA A 17 34.33 53.96 -76.70
C ALA A 17 34.59 55.09 -75.68
N ALA A 18 34.85 54.73 -74.41
CA ALA A 18 36.18 54.86 -73.79
C ALA A 18 36.14 54.73 -72.25
N ALA A 19 37.01 53.82 -71.77
CA ALA A 19 37.87 53.94 -70.59
C ALA A 19 37.26 54.12 -69.17
N VAL A 20 37.14 52.97 -68.49
CA VAL A 20 37.71 52.62 -67.18
C VAL A 20 37.69 53.70 -66.08
N GLY A 21 36.73 53.56 -65.17
CA GLY A 21 36.86 53.91 -63.76
C GLY A 21 36.39 52.72 -62.93
N ALA A 22 37.31 52.05 -62.24
CA ALA A 22 37.00 50.95 -61.34
C ALA A 22 36.16 51.46 -60.16
N VAL A 23 34.91 51.02 -60.10
CA VAL A 23 34.11 51.03 -58.87
C VAL A 23 33.77 49.57 -58.60
N ALA A 24 34.24 49.05 -57.48
CA ALA A 24 33.84 47.76 -56.96
C ALA A 24 32.34 47.79 -56.68
N GLY A 25 31.55 47.30 -57.64
CA GLY A 25 30.14 46.99 -57.42
C GLY A 25 30.07 45.72 -56.57
N ALA A 26 29.86 45.88 -55.26
CA ALA A 26 29.37 44.80 -54.43
C ALA A 26 28.05 44.33 -55.05
N ALA A 27 28.06 43.15 -55.67
CA ALA A 27 26.85 42.41 -55.95
C ALA A 27 26.27 42.05 -54.59
N LEU A 28 25.32 42.86 -54.12
CA LEU A 28 24.32 42.43 -53.14
C LEU A 28 23.52 41.31 -53.81
N LEU A 29 24.04 40.09 -53.71
CA LEU A 29 23.22 38.90 -53.64
C LEU A 29 22.34 39.12 -52.41
N GLY A 30 21.12 39.61 -52.64
CA GLY A 30 20.10 39.58 -51.61
C GLY A 30 19.93 38.13 -51.20
N ALA A 31 20.44 37.77 -50.03
CA ALA A 31 20.00 36.58 -49.33
C ALA A 31 18.48 36.70 -49.24
N ALA A 32 17.76 35.76 -49.84
CA ALA A 32 16.37 35.55 -49.47
C ALA A 32 16.35 35.41 -47.94
N PRO A 33 15.37 36.00 -47.23
CA PRO A 33 15.23 35.73 -45.80
C PRO A 33 15.20 34.21 -45.65
N ALA A 34 16.13 33.67 -44.86
CA ALA A 34 15.99 32.30 -44.39
C ALA A 34 14.63 32.27 -43.70
N MET A 35 13.67 31.54 -44.29
CA MET A 35 12.47 31.16 -43.54
C MET A 35 13.02 30.40 -42.34
N ALA A 36 12.84 30.94 -41.12
CA ALA A 36 13.04 30.13 -39.93
C ALA A 36 12.17 28.87 -40.14
N ALA A 37 12.77 27.69 -40.01
CA ALA A 37 11.98 26.47 -40.00
C ALA A 37 10.99 26.59 -38.83
N ASP A 38 9.73 26.20 -39.06
CA ASP A 38 8.76 26.14 -37.98
C ASP A 38 9.28 25.19 -36.90
N ALA A 39 9.12 25.55 -35.62
CA ALA A 39 9.62 24.74 -34.51
C ALA A 39 9.00 23.33 -34.52
N THR A 40 9.75 22.32 -34.08
CA THR A 40 9.20 20.97 -33.88
C THR A 40 8.44 20.95 -32.55
N ILE A 41 7.15 20.64 -32.61
CA ILE A 41 6.30 20.44 -31.44
C ILE A 41 6.16 18.94 -31.20
N ILE A 42 6.50 18.48 -30.00
CA ILE A 42 6.45 17.07 -29.60
C ILE A 42 5.57 16.95 -28.37
N ASP A 43 4.58 16.05 -28.44
CA ASP A 43 3.66 15.77 -27.34
C ASP A 43 4.03 14.45 -26.67
N VAL A 44 4.48 14.53 -25.42
CA VAL A 44 4.74 13.36 -24.59
C VAL A 44 3.59 13.20 -23.62
N TYR A 45 2.78 12.17 -23.85
CA TYR A 45 1.76 11.75 -22.91
C TYR A 45 2.33 10.72 -21.95
N THR A 46 1.90 10.79 -20.69
CA THR A 46 2.42 9.95 -19.62
C THR A 46 1.31 9.33 -18.80
N MET A 47 1.59 8.19 -18.20
CA MET A 47 0.76 7.55 -17.18
C MET A 47 1.63 6.82 -16.16
N ASN A 48 1.05 6.37 -15.05
CA ASN A 48 1.72 5.56 -14.04
C ASN A 48 0.67 4.76 -13.26
N ASP A 49 1.10 3.69 -12.59
CA ASP A 49 0.29 2.96 -11.60
C ASP A 49 -1.08 2.54 -12.16
N PHE A 50 -1.10 2.00 -13.37
CA PHE A 50 -2.34 1.54 -14.01
C PHE A 50 -2.87 0.26 -13.37
N HIS A 51 -1.97 -0.61 -12.88
CA HIS A 51 -2.27 -1.83 -12.14
C HIS A 51 -3.45 -2.64 -12.74
N GLY A 52 -3.49 -2.79 -14.06
CA GLY A 52 -4.56 -3.54 -14.73
C GLY A 52 -6.00 -3.12 -14.42
N ARG A 53 -6.29 -1.84 -14.16
CA ARG A 53 -7.67 -1.31 -14.04
C ARG A 53 -8.34 -1.23 -15.42
N LEU A 54 -8.56 -2.39 -16.03
CA LEU A 54 -9.10 -2.58 -17.38
C LEU A 54 -10.51 -1.99 -17.55
N GLU A 55 -11.37 -2.23 -16.57
CA GLU A 55 -12.78 -1.84 -16.59
C GLU A 55 -12.97 -0.40 -16.12
N ALA A 56 -13.93 0.30 -16.73
CA ALA A 56 -14.38 1.59 -16.26
C ALA A 56 -15.33 1.41 -15.06
N THR A 57 -15.05 2.10 -13.96
CA THR A 57 -15.89 2.05 -12.75
C THR A 57 -16.27 3.46 -12.32
N ALA A 58 -17.52 3.60 -11.90
CA ALA A 58 -18.05 4.86 -11.43
C ALA A 58 -18.15 4.90 -9.92
N GLY A 59 -17.59 5.94 -9.31
CA GLY A 59 -17.58 6.14 -7.86
C GLY A 59 -18.06 7.53 -7.46
N ALA A 60 -18.24 7.73 -6.16
CA ALA A 60 -18.65 9.01 -5.59
C ALA A 60 -17.51 10.06 -5.58
N SER A 61 -16.27 9.64 -5.84
CA SER A 61 -15.08 10.49 -5.97
C SER A 61 -14.17 9.97 -7.09
N VAL A 62 -13.20 10.80 -7.51
CA VAL A 62 -12.13 10.40 -8.45
C VAL A 62 -11.39 9.17 -7.93
N SER A 63 -11.00 9.16 -6.66
CA SER A 63 -10.29 8.04 -6.00
C SER A 63 -11.11 6.74 -5.87
N GLN A 64 -12.41 6.77 -6.17
CA GLN A 64 -13.30 5.60 -6.17
C GLN A 64 -13.73 5.20 -7.59
N SER A 65 -13.14 5.81 -8.62
CA SER A 65 -13.52 5.62 -10.02
C SER A 65 -12.31 5.23 -10.85
N THR A 66 -12.55 4.54 -11.95
CA THR A 66 -11.52 4.18 -12.94
C THR A 66 -12.00 4.54 -14.34
N ALA A 67 -11.12 5.10 -15.17
CA ALA A 67 -11.49 5.41 -16.55
C ALA A 67 -11.59 4.13 -17.42
N GLY A 68 -10.76 3.12 -17.12
CA GLY A 68 -10.67 1.88 -17.88
C GLY A 68 -9.79 2.01 -19.12
N ALA A 69 -9.23 0.87 -19.58
CA ALA A 69 -8.27 0.83 -20.70
C ALA A 69 -8.87 1.38 -22.00
N ALA A 70 -10.14 1.08 -22.28
CA ALA A 70 -10.81 1.56 -23.49
C ALA A 70 -11.00 3.10 -23.51
N SER A 71 -11.12 3.72 -22.33
CA SER A 71 -11.19 5.18 -22.22
C SER A 71 -9.82 5.80 -22.49
N ILE A 72 -8.75 5.24 -21.92
CA ILE A 72 -7.36 5.65 -22.16
C ILE A 72 -7.02 5.55 -23.65
N ALA A 73 -7.38 4.42 -24.29
CA ALA A 73 -7.20 4.21 -25.73
C ALA A 73 -7.86 5.32 -26.56
N SER A 74 -9.11 5.63 -26.25
CA SER A 74 -9.84 6.71 -26.92
C SER A 74 -9.28 8.10 -26.63
N ALA A 75 -8.83 8.34 -25.40
CA ALA A 75 -8.22 9.59 -24.99
C ALA A 75 -6.92 9.83 -25.78
N PHE A 76 -5.97 8.91 -25.69
CA PHE A 76 -4.68 9.02 -26.36
C PHE A 76 -4.84 9.08 -27.88
N SER A 77 -5.71 8.25 -28.47
CA SER A 77 -5.98 8.32 -29.92
C SER A 77 -6.60 9.65 -30.35
N THR A 78 -7.43 10.28 -29.50
CA THR A 78 -8.01 11.59 -29.80
C THR A 78 -6.95 12.68 -29.72
N LEU A 79 -6.16 12.67 -28.64
CA LEU A 79 -5.10 13.66 -28.38
C LEU A 79 -3.98 13.56 -29.44
N LYS A 80 -3.49 12.35 -29.72
CA LYS A 80 -2.50 12.10 -30.77
C LYS A 80 -2.95 12.56 -32.16
N ALA A 81 -4.26 12.59 -32.46
CA ALA A 81 -4.74 13.07 -33.76
C ALA A 81 -4.49 14.57 -33.98
N GLU A 82 -4.22 15.34 -32.92
CA GLU A 82 -3.84 16.76 -33.01
C GLU A 82 -2.38 16.94 -33.49
N ASN A 83 -1.50 15.97 -33.19
CA ASN A 83 -0.10 15.93 -33.59
C ASN A 83 0.39 14.49 -33.91
N PRO A 84 -0.07 13.88 -35.02
CA PRO A 84 -0.03 12.43 -35.22
C PRO A 84 1.36 11.82 -35.35
N ASP A 85 2.30 12.57 -35.93
CA ASP A 85 3.66 12.09 -36.20
C ASP A 85 4.63 12.41 -35.05
N ASN A 86 4.26 13.33 -34.15
CA ASN A 86 5.11 13.79 -33.06
C ASN A 86 4.46 13.63 -31.67
N SER A 87 3.63 12.58 -31.49
CA SER A 87 3.05 12.22 -30.18
C SER A 87 3.45 10.81 -29.74
N ILE A 88 3.79 10.67 -28.46
CA ILE A 88 4.16 9.42 -27.82
C ILE A 88 3.41 9.22 -26.49
N LEU A 89 3.18 7.96 -26.11
CA LEU A 89 2.72 7.58 -24.78
C LEU A 89 3.82 6.76 -24.09
N VAL A 90 4.21 7.18 -22.90
CA VAL A 90 5.15 6.44 -22.03
C VAL A 90 4.52 6.24 -20.64
N SER A 91 5.00 5.24 -19.90
CA SER A 91 4.52 4.95 -18.55
C SER A 91 5.67 4.97 -17.53
N ALA A 92 5.40 5.43 -16.31
CA ALA A 92 6.35 5.41 -15.20
C ALA A 92 6.23 4.13 -14.35
N GLY A 93 5.79 3.01 -14.91
CA GLY A 93 5.75 1.70 -14.25
C GLY A 93 4.46 1.39 -13.49
N ASP A 94 4.41 0.20 -12.92
CA ASP A 94 3.26 -0.42 -12.25
C ASP A 94 2.00 -0.43 -13.14
N ASN A 95 2.20 -0.87 -14.39
CA ASN A 95 1.08 -1.09 -15.28
C ASN A 95 0.37 -2.41 -14.96
N VAL A 96 1.13 -3.41 -14.49
CA VAL A 96 0.68 -4.72 -14.03
C VAL A 96 0.88 -4.86 -12.51
N GLY A 97 0.47 -5.99 -11.93
CA GLY A 97 0.55 -6.22 -10.49
C GLY A 97 -0.35 -5.30 -9.66
N ALA A 98 -0.55 -5.65 -8.39
CA ALA A 98 -1.63 -5.12 -7.55
C ALA A 98 -3.01 -5.03 -8.25
N SER A 99 -3.26 -5.89 -9.24
CA SER A 99 -4.28 -5.71 -10.26
C SER A 99 -5.70 -6.00 -9.80
N THR A 100 -6.71 -5.42 -10.46
CA THR A 100 -8.09 -5.85 -10.24
C THR A 100 -8.29 -7.28 -10.73
N PHE A 101 -9.27 -7.97 -10.13
CA PHE A 101 -9.50 -9.39 -10.36
C PHE A 101 -9.48 -9.82 -11.84
N THR A 102 -10.11 -9.04 -12.71
CA THR A 102 -10.20 -9.34 -14.15
C THR A 102 -8.82 -9.48 -14.81
N SER A 103 -7.88 -8.61 -14.44
CA SER A 103 -6.50 -8.66 -14.93
C SER A 103 -5.69 -9.70 -14.15
N LEU A 104 -5.78 -9.68 -12.81
CA LEU A 104 -5.02 -10.54 -11.91
C LEU A 104 -5.22 -12.04 -12.19
N VAL A 105 -6.46 -12.49 -12.42
CA VAL A 105 -6.75 -13.91 -12.63
C VAL A 105 -6.19 -14.45 -13.96
N GLN A 106 -5.69 -13.57 -14.82
CA GLN A 106 -5.10 -13.89 -16.12
C GLN A 106 -3.63 -13.47 -16.19
N ASP A 107 -2.97 -13.36 -15.03
CA ASP A 107 -1.58 -12.93 -14.87
C ASP A 107 -1.31 -11.59 -15.58
N ASP A 108 -2.27 -10.66 -15.60
CA ASP A 108 -2.18 -9.37 -16.26
C ASP A 108 -1.95 -9.38 -17.79
N ASN A 109 -2.03 -10.56 -18.43
CA ASN A 109 -1.92 -10.66 -19.90
C ASN A 109 -2.91 -9.73 -20.64
N PRO A 110 -4.17 -9.57 -20.22
CA PRO A 110 -5.09 -8.66 -20.89
C PRO A 110 -4.71 -7.17 -20.73
N THR A 111 -4.01 -6.82 -19.65
CA THR A 111 -3.46 -5.47 -19.44
C THR A 111 -2.35 -5.17 -20.40
N ILE A 112 -1.42 -6.11 -20.58
CA ILE A 112 -0.35 -5.99 -21.58
C ILE A 112 -0.95 -5.86 -22.99
N ASP A 113 -1.93 -6.69 -23.33
CA ASP A 113 -2.61 -6.65 -24.63
C ASP A 113 -3.32 -5.31 -24.88
N ALA A 114 -4.01 -4.78 -23.86
CA ALA A 114 -4.66 -3.48 -23.96
C ALA A 114 -3.65 -2.35 -24.18
N LEU A 115 -2.51 -2.36 -23.48
CA LEU A 115 -1.46 -1.35 -23.62
C LEU A 115 -0.73 -1.43 -24.96
N ASN A 116 -0.55 -2.63 -25.51
CA ASN A 116 -0.06 -2.83 -26.87
C ASN A 116 -1.00 -2.15 -27.89
N GLU A 117 -2.31 -2.39 -27.79
CA GLU A 117 -3.31 -1.78 -28.69
C GLU A 117 -3.43 -0.26 -28.49
N ILE A 118 -3.28 0.24 -27.26
CA ILE A 118 -3.24 1.69 -26.98
C ILE A 118 -2.04 2.35 -27.69
N GLY A 119 -0.94 1.61 -27.86
CA GLY A 119 0.29 2.11 -28.46
C GLY A 119 1.23 2.76 -27.44
N LEU A 120 1.31 2.18 -26.23
CA LEU A 120 2.40 2.48 -25.29
C LEU A 120 3.73 2.24 -25.99
N SER A 121 4.73 3.11 -25.80
CA SER A 121 6.02 3.00 -26.49
C SER A 121 7.13 2.50 -25.57
N ALA A 122 7.15 2.98 -24.33
CA ALA A 122 8.08 2.53 -23.30
C ALA A 122 7.45 2.67 -21.91
N THR A 123 7.90 1.83 -20.98
CA THR A 123 7.58 1.94 -19.56
C THR A 123 8.83 1.83 -18.71
N ALA A 124 8.94 2.66 -17.68
CA ALA A 124 9.84 2.33 -16.58
C ALA A 124 9.38 1.02 -15.94
N ILE A 125 10.33 0.21 -15.45
CA ILE A 125 10.03 -0.92 -14.59
C ILE A 125 9.65 -0.37 -13.22
N GLY A 126 8.44 -0.64 -12.75
CA GLY A 126 7.99 -0.42 -11.38
C GLY A 126 8.24 -1.64 -10.51
N ASN A 127 7.87 -1.55 -9.23
CA ASN A 127 8.06 -2.69 -8.33
C ASN A 127 7.07 -3.82 -8.65
N HIS A 128 5.86 -3.52 -9.09
CA HIS A 128 4.84 -4.52 -9.37
C HIS A 128 5.07 -5.30 -10.67
N GLU A 129 5.90 -4.80 -11.59
CA GLU A 129 6.44 -5.61 -12.70
C GLU A 129 7.33 -6.77 -12.21
N LEU A 130 7.79 -6.75 -10.96
CA LEU A 130 8.66 -7.76 -10.34
C LEU A 130 7.95 -8.56 -9.22
N ASP A 131 6.62 -8.47 -9.07
CA ASP A 131 5.84 -9.21 -8.06
C ASP A 131 6.10 -10.72 -8.11
N HIS A 132 6.19 -11.27 -9.33
CA HIS A 132 6.46 -12.69 -9.59
C HIS A 132 7.96 -12.98 -9.85
N GLY A 133 8.83 -11.99 -9.59
CA GLY A 133 10.28 -12.08 -9.78
C GLY A 133 10.75 -11.78 -11.20
N ARG A 134 12.07 -11.68 -11.36
CA ARG A 134 12.73 -11.36 -12.64
C ARG A 134 12.42 -12.36 -13.75
N GLU A 135 12.31 -13.65 -13.43
CA GLU A 135 12.00 -14.68 -14.42
C GLU A 135 10.64 -14.41 -15.09
N ASP A 136 9.65 -13.97 -14.33
CA ASP A 136 8.33 -13.64 -14.87
C ASP A 136 8.36 -12.39 -15.76
N LEU A 137 9.10 -11.36 -15.34
CA LEU A 137 9.33 -10.17 -16.15
C LEU A 137 10.01 -10.52 -17.49
N ASP A 138 11.10 -11.29 -17.43
CA ASP A 138 11.96 -11.62 -18.58
C ASP A 138 11.29 -12.63 -19.54
N ASP A 139 10.56 -13.62 -19.03
CA ASP A 139 10.03 -14.73 -19.84
C ASP A 139 8.55 -14.60 -20.20
N ARG A 140 7.78 -13.73 -19.53
CA ARG A 140 6.33 -13.55 -19.77
C ARG A 140 5.92 -12.13 -20.11
N ILE A 141 6.31 -11.15 -19.29
CA ILE A 141 5.85 -9.76 -19.45
C ILE A 141 6.53 -9.10 -20.65
N ILE A 142 7.87 -9.00 -20.65
CA ILE A 142 8.64 -8.37 -21.73
C ILE A 142 8.36 -9.04 -23.09
N PRO A 143 8.34 -10.37 -23.23
CA PRO A 143 8.08 -11.00 -24.51
C PRO A 143 6.66 -10.81 -25.06
N ARG A 144 5.70 -10.43 -24.22
CA ARG A 144 4.31 -10.14 -24.62
C ARG A 144 4.10 -8.66 -24.95
N ALA A 145 4.89 -7.77 -24.38
CA ALA A 145 4.78 -6.34 -24.60
C ALA A 145 5.33 -5.92 -25.97
N ASP A 146 4.59 -5.06 -26.66
CA ASP A 146 5.05 -4.38 -27.89
C ASP A 146 5.78 -3.06 -27.57
N TYR A 147 6.10 -2.83 -26.29
CA TYR A 147 6.74 -1.63 -25.74
C TYR A 147 7.98 -1.99 -24.91
N GLU A 148 8.94 -1.07 -24.86
CA GLU A 148 10.23 -1.28 -24.18
C GLU A 148 10.10 -1.13 -22.66
N HIS A 149 10.77 -2.01 -21.89
CA HIS A 149 10.88 -1.88 -20.44
C HIS A 149 12.25 -1.30 -20.10
N ILE A 150 12.27 -0.15 -19.42
CA ILE A 150 13.50 0.60 -19.15
C ILE A 150 13.80 0.73 -17.66
N SER A 151 15.07 0.56 -17.29
CA SER A 151 15.58 0.84 -15.95
C SER A 151 17.11 1.00 -15.97
N ALA A 152 17.59 2.20 -15.65
CA ALA A 152 19.02 2.50 -15.55
C ALA A 152 19.63 1.97 -14.24
N ASN A 153 18.83 1.83 -13.18
CA ASN A 153 19.33 1.51 -11.84
C ASN A 153 19.13 0.04 -11.44
N LEU A 154 18.66 -0.83 -12.34
CA LEU A 154 18.70 -2.27 -12.17
C LEU A 154 19.93 -2.85 -12.87
N LEU A 155 20.82 -3.47 -12.07
CA LEU A 155 22.09 -4.01 -12.52
C LEU A 155 22.15 -5.53 -12.33
N GLU A 156 22.96 -6.21 -13.15
CA GLU A 156 23.29 -7.61 -12.94
C GLU A 156 24.11 -7.79 -11.65
N LYS A 157 23.74 -8.78 -10.83
CA LYS A 157 24.28 -8.97 -9.48
C LYS A 157 25.81 -8.93 -9.43
N GLY A 158 26.35 -8.02 -8.62
CA GLY A 158 27.78 -7.88 -8.36
C GLY A 158 28.58 -7.26 -9.51
N THR A 159 27.90 -6.60 -10.44
CA THR A 159 28.50 -5.93 -11.60
C THR A 159 27.93 -4.51 -11.77
N ASP A 160 28.53 -3.74 -12.66
CA ASP A 160 28.01 -2.44 -13.11
C ASP A 160 27.27 -2.56 -14.47
N GLU A 161 26.94 -3.79 -14.91
CA GLU A 161 26.22 -4.04 -16.16
C GLU A 161 24.71 -3.87 -15.94
N HIS A 162 24.04 -3.09 -16.79
CA HIS A 162 22.58 -2.94 -16.72
C HIS A 162 21.89 -4.27 -17.01
N ALA A 163 20.90 -4.62 -16.19
CA ALA A 163 20.06 -5.81 -16.39
C ALA A 163 18.99 -5.60 -17.47
N TYR A 164 18.61 -4.34 -17.72
CA TYR A 164 17.61 -3.91 -18.70
C TYR A 164 18.14 -2.72 -19.52
N ALA A 165 17.43 -2.34 -20.58
CA ALA A 165 17.76 -1.11 -21.30
C ALA A 165 17.67 0.09 -20.32
N PRO A 166 18.71 0.92 -20.17
CA PRO A 166 18.66 2.05 -19.24
C PRO A 166 17.73 3.17 -19.73
N SER A 167 17.54 3.27 -21.03
CA SER A 167 16.73 4.30 -21.68
C SER A 167 16.09 3.84 -22.99
N TYR A 168 15.09 4.59 -23.43
CA TYR A 168 14.44 4.47 -24.74
C TYR A 168 14.58 5.82 -25.47
N VAL A 169 14.99 5.82 -26.74
CA VAL A 169 15.16 7.06 -27.52
C VAL A 169 14.26 7.05 -28.74
N GLN A 170 13.42 8.08 -28.88
CA GLN A 170 12.52 8.26 -30.02
C GLN A 170 12.95 9.46 -30.88
N ASP A 171 13.00 9.25 -32.20
CA ASP A 171 13.22 10.31 -33.19
C ASP A 171 11.89 10.91 -33.65
N PHE A 172 11.81 12.24 -33.63
CA PHE A 172 10.70 13.08 -34.08
C PHE A 172 11.21 14.11 -35.09
N ASP A 173 11.15 13.77 -36.37
CA ASP A 173 11.69 14.59 -37.46
C ASP A 173 13.15 15.04 -37.24
N GLY A 174 13.96 14.11 -36.75
CA GLY A 174 15.38 14.29 -36.44
C GLY A 174 15.66 14.97 -35.11
N VAL A 175 14.66 15.25 -34.27
CA VAL A 175 14.84 15.58 -32.85
C VAL A 175 14.74 14.30 -32.04
N LYS A 176 15.76 13.96 -31.26
CA LYS A 176 15.80 12.74 -30.44
C LYS A 176 15.40 13.05 -29.01
N VAL A 177 14.36 12.40 -28.50
CA VAL A 177 13.95 12.49 -27.09
C VAL A 177 14.30 11.18 -26.40
N GLY A 178 15.13 11.26 -25.36
CA GLY A 178 15.53 10.14 -24.51
C GLY A 178 14.68 10.06 -23.26
N PHE A 179 14.20 8.86 -22.95
CA PHE A 179 13.45 8.53 -21.75
C PHE A 179 14.31 7.61 -20.89
N ILE A 180 14.71 8.05 -19.71
CA ILE A 180 15.58 7.28 -18.80
C ILE A 180 14.72 6.65 -17.70
N GLY A 181 14.78 5.32 -17.59
CA GLY A 181 14.01 4.56 -16.61
C GLY A 181 14.70 4.48 -15.25
N ALA A 182 13.94 4.45 -14.17
CA ALA A 182 14.46 4.01 -12.87
C ALA A 182 13.34 3.45 -11.99
N VAL A 183 13.67 2.51 -11.10
CA VAL A 183 12.77 1.93 -10.09
C VAL A 183 13.18 2.40 -8.70
N THR A 184 12.24 2.48 -7.76
CA THR A 184 12.51 2.85 -6.35
C THR A 184 13.68 2.05 -5.75
N GLU A 185 14.51 2.72 -4.96
CA GLU A 185 15.63 2.09 -4.23
C GLU A 185 15.14 1.14 -3.12
N ASP A 186 13.86 1.25 -2.73
CA ASP A 186 13.22 0.38 -1.75
C ASP A 186 12.76 -0.97 -2.32
N LEU A 187 12.95 -1.23 -3.62
CA LEU A 187 12.56 -2.47 -4.29
C LEU A 187 12.91 -3.76 -3.49
N PRO A 188 14.09 -3.92 -2.85
CA PRO A 188 14.41 -5.13 -2.07
C PRO A 188 13.50 -5.39 -0.87
N TYR A 189 12.70 -4.41 -0.45
CA TYR A 189 11.72 -4.51 0.63
C TYR A 189 10.28 -4.66 0.12
N LEU A 190 10.05 -4.45 -1.19
CA LEU A 190 8.73 -4.39 -1.81
C LEU A 190 8.38 -5.64 -2.62
N VAL A 191 9.37 -6.47 -2.96
CA VAL A 191 9.19 -7.73 -3.68
C VAL A 191 9.96 -8.86 -3.00
N SER A 192 9.68 -10.11 -3.40
CA SER A 192 10.39 -11.29 -2.90
C SER A 192 11.90 -11.19 -3.13
N PRO A 193 12.75 -11.26 -2.08
CA PRO A 193 14.21 -11.22 -2.24
C PRO A 193 14.77 -12.34 -3.12
N ASP A 194 14.14 -13.52 -3.11
CA ASP A 194 14.53 -14.64 -3.98
C ASP A 194 14.20 -14.35 -5.46
N GLY A 195 13.09 -13.65 -5.72
CA GLY A 195 12.64 -13.28 -7.06
C GLY A 195 13.55 -12.27 -7.77
N ILE A 196 14.33 -11.49 -7.02
CA ILE A 196 15.28 -10.51 -7.54
C ILE A 196 16.73 -10.80 -7.14
N ALA A 197 17.06 -12.03 -6.71
CA ALA A 197 18.38 -12.37 -6.19
C ALA A 197 19.53 -12.16 -7.20
N THR A 198 19.21 -12.08 -8.50
CA THR A 198 20.13 -11.82 -9.60
C THR A 198 20.29 -10.34 -9.94
N LEU A 199 19.64 -9.45 -9.18
CA LEU A 199 19.69 -8.00 -9.39
C LEU A 199 20.41 -7.29 -8.23
N ASP A 200 21.05 -6.18 -8.58
CA ASP A 200 21.41 -5.11 -7.66
C ASP A 200 20.63 -3.84 -8.02
N VAL A 201 20.18 -3.11 -7.00
CA VAL A 201 19.50 -1.82 -7.16
C VAL A 201 20.51 -0.72 -6.86
N ALA A 202 20.88 0.04 -7.89
CA ALA A 202 21.80 1.15 -7.79
C ALA A 202 21.06 2.45 -7.39
N PRO A 203 21.78 3.48 -6.89
CA PRO A 203 21.18 4.76 -6.59
C PRO A 203 20.55 5.40 -7.85
N ILE A 204 19.33 5.90 -7.73
CA ILE A 204 18.57 6.52 -8.83
C ILE A 204 19.32 7.73 -9.38
N VAL A 205 19.80 8.60 -8.49
CA VAL A 205 20.48 9.85 -8.86
C VAL A 205 21.72 9.58 -9.72
N ASP A 206 22.57 8.65 -9.27
CA ASP A 206 23.80 8.33 -9.99
C ASP A 206 23.47 7.67 -11.34
N SER A 207 22.54 6.71 -11.35
CA SER A 207 22.16 5.98 -12.56
C SER A 207 21.54 6.86 -13.64
N ILE A 208 20.62 7.77 -13.26
CA ILE A 208 20.01 8.71 -14.22
C ILE A 208 21.05 9.70 -14.74
N ASN A 209 21.91 10.23 -13.87
CA ASN A 209 22.93 11.20 -14.29
C ASN A 209 23.98 10.57 -15.22
N ASP A 210 24.41 9.34 -14.94
CA ASP A 210 25.36 8.61 -15.79
C ASP A 210 24.75 8.32 -17.17
N GLU A 211 23.49 7.89 -17.21
CA GLU A 211 22.79 7.64 -18.47
C GLU A 211 22.50 8.94 -19.24
N THR A 212 22.17 10.03 -18.54
CA THR A 212 22.02 11.36 -19.15
C THR A 212 23.32 11.81 -19.80
N ALA A 213 24.44 11.66 -19.08
CA ALA A 213 25.75 12.00 -19.61
C ALA A 213 26.11 11.13 -20.83
N ARG A 214 25.75 9.84 -20.82
CA ARG A 214 25.92 8.94 -21.96
C ARG A 214 25.13 9.43 -23.17
N LEU A 215 23.84 9.70 -23.02
CA LEU A 215 22.98 10.17 -24.11
C LEU A 215 23.37 11.55 -24.67
N GLN A 216 24.27 12.29 -24.02
CA GLN A 216 24.71 13.62 -24.43
C GLN A 216 26.22 13.71 -24.70
N ASP A 217 26.93 12.59 -24.82
CA ASP A 217 28.40 12.58 -24.95
C ASP A 217 28.91 12.84 -26.38
N GLY A 218 28.01 12.85 -27.37
CA GLY A 218 28.31 13.07 -28.78
C GLY A 218 28.68 11.80 -29.55
N ILE A 219 28.42 10.61 -28.99
CA ILE A 219 28.76 9.30 -29.57
C ILE A 219 27.49 8.55 -29.98
N ASP A 220 27.08 8.73 -31.24
CA ASP A 220 25.98 7.94 -31.83
C ASP A 220 26.48 6.58 -32.34
N ASP A 221 26.14 5.53 -31.60
CA ASP A 221 26.48 4.13 -31.86
C ASP A 221 25.39 3.38 -32.66
N SER A 222 24.36 4.08 -33.18
CA SER A 222 23.26 3.49 -33.94
C SER A 222 23.73 2.59 -35.09
N ALA A 223 24.82 2.99 -35.76
CA ALA A 223 25.41 2.29 -36.89
C ALA A 223 26.31 1.10 -36.51
N ASP A 224 26.68 0.93 -35.24
CA ASP A 224 27.52 -0.18 -34.80
C ASP A 224 26.66 -1.45 -34.62
N ALA A 225 26.87 -2.42 -35.51
CA ALA A 225 26.17 -3.70 -35.46
C ALA A 225 26.75 -4.68 -34.43
N SER A 226 27.84 -4.32 -33.75
CA SER A 226 28.44 -5.13 -32.69
C SER A 226 27.86 -4.85 -31.30
N ILE A 227 27.12 -3.75 -31.15
CA ILE A 227 26.43 -3.37 -29.92
C ILE A 227 24.97 -3.86 -30.02
N PRO A 228 24.47 -4.64 -29.04
CA PRO A 228 23.06 -5.00 -28.95
C PRO A 228 22.17 -3.76 -28.99
N ALA A 229 20.98 -3.85 -29.59
CA ALA A 229 20.15 -2.67 -29.84
C ALA A 229 19.82 -1.90 -28.55
N GLU A 230 19.54 -2.66 -27.49
CA GLU A 230 19.26 -2.23 -26.12
C GLU A 230 20.45 -1.57 -25.40
N GLN A 231 21.68 -1.71 -25.93
CA GLN A 231 22.90 -1.12 -25.36
C GLN A 231 23.43 0.07 -26.18
N LYS A 232 22.77 0.42 -27.29
CA LYS A 232 23.27 1.49 -28.17
C LYS A 232 23.13 2.85 -27.50
N ASN A 233 24.13 3.70 -27.71
CA ASN A 233 23.96 5.14 -27.48
C ASN A 233 23.35 5.74 -28.73
N LEU A 234 22.09 6.14 -28.64
CA LEU A 234 21.39 6.76 -29.76
C LEU A 234 21.52 8.28 -29.74
N GLU A 235 22.14 8.88 -28.72
CA GLU A 235 22.13 10.31 -28.41
C GLU A 235 20.71 10.88 -28.19
N ALA A 236 20.58 11.90 -27.35
CA ALA A 236 19.32 12.59 -27.10
C ALA A 236 19.53 14.11 -27.09
N ASP A 237 18.62 14.83 -27.75
CA ASP A 237 18.55 16.29 -27.73
C ASP A 237 17.76 16.79 -26.51
N VAL A 238 16.78 16.01 -26.05
CA VAL A 238 15.95 16.25 -24.86
C VAL A 238 15.94 15.00 -24.00
N VAL A 239 16.08 15.13 -22.68
CA VAL A 239 16.13 14.01 -21.74
C VAL A 239 15.02 14.14 -20.70
N ILE A 240 14.18 13.10 -20.61
CA ILE A 240 13.10 12.99 -19.64
C ILE A 240 13.38 11.81 -18.71
N ALA A 241 13.45 12.07 -17.41
CA ALA A 241 13.46 11.00 -16.42
C ALA A 241 12.04 10.44 -16.27
N VAL A 242 11.87 9.14 -16.47
CA VAL A 242 10.62 8.41 -16.28
C VAL A 242 10.87 7.37 -15.21
N MET A 243 10.45 7.65 -13.97
CA MET A 243 10.87 6.85 -12.82
C MET A 243 9.70 6.41 -11.94
N HIS A 244 9.81 5.19 -11.43
CA HIS A 244 8.87 4.61 -10.48
C HIS A 244 9.29 4.92 -9.04
N GLU A 245 9.31 6.22 -8.73
CA GLU A 245 9.56 6.81 -7.41
C GLU A 245 8.86 8.18 -7.37
N GLY A 246 8.38 8.62 -6.21
CA GLY A 246 7.45 9.74 -6.14
C GLY A 246 7.45 10.52 -4.83
N ALA A 247 6.81 11.69 -4.85
CA ALA A 247 6.59 12.47 -3.62
C ALA A 247 5.50 11.81 -2.77
N ALA A 248 5.73 11.69 -1.45
CA ALA A 248 4.75 11.12 -0.52
C ALA A 248 3.38 11.85 -0.49
N SER A 249 3.32 13.09 -0.97
CA SER A 249 2.09 13.90 -1.08
C SER A 249 2.31 15.06 -2.05
N PRO A 250 1.27 15.58 -2.75
CA PRO A 250 1.39 16.74 -3.63
C PRO A 250 1.73 18.05 -2.90
N ASP A 251 1.54 18.12 -1.57
CA ASP A 251 1.70 19.36 -0.79
C ASP A 251 3.12 19.53 -0.20
N VAL A 252 4.04 18.60 -0.44
CA VAL A 252 5.41 18.66 0.10
C VAL A 252 6.33 19.49 -0.80
N SER A 253 7.45 19.94 -0.24
CA SER A 253 8.49 20.57 -1.05
C SER A 253 9.26 19.51 -1.81
N PHE A 254 9.22 19.57 -3.15
CA PHE A 254 9.91 18.62 -4.03
C PHE A 254 11.44 18.83 -4.08
N THR A 255 11.96 19.79 -3.32
CA THR A 255 13.39 20.07 -3.19
C THR A 255 13.86 20.00 -1.74
N ASP A 256 13.05 19.48 -0.81
CA ASP A 256 13.49 19.26 0.56
C ASP A 256 14.50 18.10 0.60
N PRO A 257 15.79 18.36 0.89
CA PRO A 257 16.82 17.33 0.93
C PRO A 257 16.67 16.36 2.12
N ALA A 258 15.73 16.60 3.04
CA ALA A 258 15.39 15.64 4.09
C ALA A 258 14.45 14.52 3.58
N SER A 259 13.83 14.70 2.41
CA SER A 259 12.99 13.69 1.78
C SER A 259 13.76 12.89 0.73
N VAL A 260 13.36 11.63 0.51
CA VAL A 260 13.93 10.77 -0.56
C VAL A 260 13.71 11.43 -1.93
N PHE A 261 12.46 11.75 -2.25
CA PHE A 261 12.12 12.38 -3.53
C PHE A 261 12.80 13.73 -3.73
N GLY A 262 12.88 14.58 -2.70
CA GLY A 262 13.59 15.85 -2.79
C GLY A 262 15.09 15.69 -2.99
N THR A 263 15.70 14.63 -2.46
CA THR A 263 17.09 14.28 -2.75
C THR A 263 17.27 13.90 -4.22
N ILE A 264 16.35 13.12 -4.78
CA ILE A 264 16.37 12.71 -6.19
C ILE A 264 16.21 13.92 -7.12
N VAL A 265 15.17 14.73 -6.91
CA VAL A 265 14.89 15.91 -7.74
C VAL A 265 16.06 16.90 -7.72
N ASN A 266 16.65 17.18 -6.54
CA ASN A 266 17.86 18.02 -6.46
C ASN A 266 19.06 17.37 -7.16
N GLY A 267 19.18 16.05 -7.14
CA GLY A 267 20.29 15.30 -7.71
C GLY A 267 20.29 15.21 -9.23
N ILE A 268 19.10 15.20 -9.86
CA ILE A 268 18.96 15.00 -11.32
C ILE A 268 18.41 16.23 -12.05
N GLY A 269 17.72 17.15 -11.36
CA GLY A 269 17.00 18.25 -11.99
C GLY A 269 17.87 19.27 -12.72
N GLY A 270 19.19 19.27 -12.48
CA GLY A 270 20.15 20.06 -13.26
C GLY A 270 20.57 19.41 -14.59
N ASN A 271 20.28 18.12 -14.79
CA ASN A 271 20.77 17.34 -15.92
C ASN A 271 19.64 16.87 -16.88
N VAL A 272 18.40 16.82 -16.41
CA VAL A 272 17.23 16.42 -17.21
C VAL A 272 16.28 17.59 -17.48
N ASP A 273 15.46 17.47 -18.53
CA ASP A 273 14.52 18.50 -18.97
C ASP A 273 13.12 18.36 -18.34
N ALA A 274 12.76 17.16 -17.87
CA ALA A 274 11.53 16.87 -17.14
C ALA A 274 11.65 15.63 -16.27
N ILE A 275 10.79 15.53 -15.26
CA ILE A 275 10.65 14.35 -14.40
C ILE A 275 9.20 13.87 -14.42
N VAL A 276 9.01 12.63 -14.84
CA VAL A 276 7.75 11.88 -14.79
C VAL A 276 7.91 10.82 -13.72
N SER A 277 7.04 10.86 -12.71
CA SER A 277 7.12 10.01 -11.52
C SER A 277 5.92 9.04 -11.41
N GLY A 278 6.02 8.07 -10.49
CA GLY A 278 4.98 7.07 -10.17
C GLY A 278 5.06 6.62 -8.71
N HIS A 279 4.63 5.40 -8.41
CA HIS A 279 4.76 4.68 -7.13
C HIS A 279 3.85 5.17 -6.01
N THR A 280 3.79 6.48 -5.80
CA THR A 280 3.12 7.08 -4.63
C THR A 280 1.63 7.36 -4.84
N HIS A 281 1.10 7.14 -6.03
CA HIS A 281 -0.31 7.35 -6.45
C HIS A 281 -0.81 8.79 -6.27
N GLN A 282 0.09 9.78 -6.33
CA GLN A 282 -0.24 11.18 -6.17
C GLN A 282 -0.51 11.85 -7.52
N ALA A 283 -1.45 12.79 -7.55
CA ALA A 283 -1.70 13.62 -8.71
C ALA A 283 -1.09 15.00 -8.50
N TYR A 284 -0.05 15.32 -9.26
CA TYR A 284 0.59 16.63 -9.24
C TYR A 284 1.24 16.97 -10.57
N ASP A 285 1.38 18.26 -10.81
CA ASP A 285 2.12 18.86 -11.90
C ASP A 285 2.70 20.18 -11.38
N GLN A 286 4.01 20.22 -11.18
CA GLN A 286 4.70 21.36 -10.59
C GLN A 286 5.96 21.73 -11.38
N GLU A 287 6.19 23.03 -11.56
CA GLU A 287 7.49 23.53 -11.98
C GLU A 287 8.43 23.62 -10.77
N VAL A 288 9.59 22.98 -10.89
CA VAL A 288 10.63 23.00 -9.85
C VAL A 288 11.88 23.67 -10.41
N THR A 289 12.62 24.41 -9.57
CA THR A 289 13.91 24.99 -9.97
C THR A 289 15.05 24.32 -9.19
N VAL A 290 15.98 23.69 -9.92
CA VAL A 290 17.19 23.05 -9.39
C VAL A 290 18.39 23.62 -10.14
N ASP A 291 19.40 24.12 -9.43
CA ASP A 291 20.63 24.69 -10.01
C ASP A 291 20.43 25.74 -11.11
N GLY A 292 19.29 26.44 -11.09
CA GLY A 292 18.91 27.46 -12.07
C GLY A 292 18.25 26.90 -13.33
N ASN A 293 18.10 25.58 -13.44
CA ASN A 293 17.22 24.92 -14.40
C ASN A 293 15.80 24.85 -13.82
N THR A 294 14.78 25.24 -14.59
CA THR A 294 13.38 25.05 -14.21
C THR A 294 12.78 23.97 -15.09
N LEU A 295 12.26 22.92 -14.48
CA LEU A 295 11.72 21.75 -15.15
C LEU A 295 10.37 21.34 -14.55
N PRO A 296 9.45 20.77 -15.36
CA PRO A 296 8.23 20.18 -14.84
C PRO A 296 8.50 18.84 -14.15
N VAL A 297 7.77 18.61 -13.05
CA VAL A 297 7.75 17.37 -12.28
C VAL A 297 6.30 16.95 -12.11
N LEU A 298 5.92 15.79 -12.64
CA LEU A 298 4.53 15.33 -12.69
C LEU A 298 4.34 13.87 -12.29
N GLN A 299 3.15 13.58 -11.77
CA GLN A 299 2.61 12.25 -11.49
C GLN A 299 1.10 12.28 -11.76
N THR A 300 0.57 11.23 -12.36
CA THR A 300 -0.76 11.21 -12.97
C THR A 300 -1.83 10.58 -12.08
N GLY A 301 -1.63 10.63 -10.76
CA GLY A 301 -2.45 9.90 -9.81
C GLY A 301 -2.17 8.40 -9.93
N SER A 302 -3.22 7.61 -10.14
CA SER A 302 -3.12 6.19 -10.44
C SER A 302 -4.37 5.72 -11.20
N TYR A 303 -4.39 4.46 -11.63
CA TYR A 303 -5.60 3.77 -12.08
C TYR A 303 -6.31 4.41 -13.29
N GLY A 304 -5.55 5.15 -14.10
CA GLY A 304 -6.07 5.88 -15.25
C GLY A 304 -6.96 7.07 -14.86
N THR A 305 -6.69 7.75 -13.73
CA THR A 305 -7.40 8.98 -13.37
C THR A 305 -7.05 10.16 -14.30
N TYR A 306 -5.78 10.24 -14.71
CA TYR A 306 -5.25 11.30 -15.57
C TYR A 306 -4.31 10.71 -16.62
N LEU A 307 -4.09 11.44 -17.71
CA LEU A 307 -2.84 11.38 -18.46
C LEU A 307 -2.02 12.62 -18.12
N GLY A 308 -0.70 12.51 -18.03
CA GLY A 308 0.17 13.68 -18.05
C GLY A 308 0.42 14.08 -19.50
N HIS A 309 0.68 15.36 -19.74
CA HIS A 309 1.04 15.88 -21.05
C HIS A 309 2.20 16.86 -20.90
N LEU A 310 3.29 16.60 -21.59
CA LEU A 310 4.40 17.52 -21.82
C LEU A 310 4.37 17.95 -23.29
N GLU A 311 4.26 19.26 -23.54
CA GLU A 311 4.43 19.85 -24.87
C GLU A 311 5.84 20.43 -24.98
N LEU A 312 6.68 19.84 -25.83
CA LEU A 312 8.05 20.27 -26.09
C LEU A 312 8.08 21.14 -27.35
N THR A 313 8.77 22.28 -27.30
CA THR A 313 9.07 23.09 -28.47
C THR A 313 10.58 23.12 -28.71
N VAL A 314 11.04 22.49 -29.80
CA VAL A 314 12.46 22.32 -30.13
C VAL A 314 12.82 23.07 -31.41
N ASP A 315 13.96 23.76 -31.42
CA ASP A 315 14.50 24.36 -32.65
C ASP A 315 15.05 23.24 -33.55
N PRO A 316 14.48 23.02 -34.75
CA PRO A 316 14.87 21.87 -35.58
C PRO A 316 16.29 21.98 -36.15
N ALA A 317 16.90 23.18 -36.15
CA ALA A 317 18.22 23.43 -36.69
C ALA A 317 19.32 23.32 -35.63
N THR A 318 19.08 23.85 -34.42
CA THR A 318 20.06 23.75 -33.32
C THR A 318 19.83 22.54 -32.43
N LYS A 319 18.63 21.96 -32.46
CA LYS A 319 18.14 20.91 -31.56
C LYS A 319 17.96 21.37 -30.10
N ASP A 320 18.02 22.68 -29.85
CA ASP A 320 17.81 23.21 -28.51
C ASP A 320 16.32 23.15 -28.12
N LEU A 321 16.04 22.66 -26.90
CA LEU A 321 14.74 22.81 -26.26
C LEU A 321 14.50 24.27 -25.89
N THR A 322 13.49 24.89 -26.51
CA THR A 322 13.18 26.31 -26.31
C THR A 322 12.06 26.57 -25.31
N SER A 323 11.17 25.59 -25.13
CA SER A 323 10.08 25.63 -24.16
C SER A 323 9.60 24.21 -23.86
N ILE A 324 9.20 23.98 -22.62
CA ILE A 324 8.45 22.81 -22.17
C ILE A 324 7.31 23.29 -21.29
N THR A 325 6.10 22.79 -21.53
CA THR A 325 4.94 23.03 -20.66
C THR A 325 4.28 21.72 -20.26
N SER A 326 3.68 21.68 -19.08
CA SER A 326 3.03 20.49 -18.54
C SER A 326 1.59 20.75 -18.11
N ASN A 327 0.75 19.71 -18.17
CA ASN A 327 -0.54 19.64 -17.50
C ASN A 327 -0.98 18.19 -17.25
N LEU A 328 -1.94 18.00 -16.34
CA LEU A 328 -2.73 16.77 -16.24
C LEU A 328 -3.99 16.88 -17.11
N VAL A 329 -4.27 15.85 -17.88
CA VAL A 329 -5.48 15.68 -18.69
C VAL A 329 -6.44 14.77 -17.93
N ASP A 330 -7.60 15.31 -17.56
CA ASP A 330 -8.66 14.54 -16.89
C ASP A 330 -9.14 13.38 -17.78
N LEU A 331 -9.24 12.17 -17.21
CA LEU A 331 -9.95 11.05 -17.84
C LEU A 331 -11.34 10.83 -17.23
N LEU A 332 -11.64 11.48 -16.12
CA LEU A 332 -12.90 11.35 -15.37
C LEU A 332 -13.58 12.71 -15.19
N GLN A 333 -14.90 12.73 -15.27
CA GLN A 333 -15.72 13.92 -15.04
C GLN A 333 -16.87 13.66 -14.07
N PRO A 334 -17.26 14.66 -13.26
CA PRO A 334 -18.42 14.55 -12.38
C PRO A 334 -19.72 14.67 -13.19
N VAL A 335 -20.65 13.75 -12.95
CA VAL A 335 -22.01 13.77 -13.49
C VAL A 335 -23.02 13.53 -12.37
N GLN A 336 -24.20 14.17 -12.49
CA GLN A 336 -25.30 13.97 -11.55
C GLN A 336 -26.12 12.75 -11.96
N VAL A 337 -26.32 11.82 -11.03
CA VAL A 337 -27.17 10.65 -11.18
C VAL A 337 -28.30 10.68 -10.16
N THR A 338 -29.49 10.23 -10.58
CA THR A 338 -30.66 10.14 -9.71
C THR A 338 -30.99 8.68 -9.48
N ASP A 339 -30.99 8.26 -8.21
CA ASP A 339 -31.35 6.89 -7.86
C ASP A 339 -32.86 6.62 -8.04
N PRO A 340 -33.32 5.35 -7.98
CA PRO A 340 -34.74 5.01 -8.09
C PRO A 340 -35.64 5.63 -7.01
N LYS A 341 -35.06 6.12 -5.90
CA LYS A 341 -35.76 6.81 -4.80
C LYS A 341 -35.81 8.33 -5.01
N GLY A 342 -35.20 8.86 -6.07
CA GLY A 342 -35.17 10.28 -6.40
C GLY A 342 -34.03 11.07 -5.74
N VAL A 343 -33.05 10.40 -5.13
CA VAL A 343 -31.87 11.04 -4.53
C VAL A 343 -30.88 11.38 -5.64
N VAL A 344 -30.48 12.65 -5.72
CA VAL A 344 -29.46 13.13 -6.65
C VAL A 344 -28.10 13.04 -5.99
N SER A 345 -27.14 12.40 -6.66
CA SER A 345 -25.75 12.25 -6.21
C SER A 345 -24.79 12.55 -7.36
N THR A 346 -23.57 12.96 -7.03
CA THR A 346 -22.49 13.13 -8.01
C THR A 346 -21.68 11.85 -8.08
N VAL A 347 -21.45 11.37 -9.29
CA VAL A 347 -20.52 10.27 -9.56
C VAL A 347 -19.52 10.70 -10.62
N TYR A 348 -18.33 10.12 -10.60
CA TYR A 348 -17.32 10.34 -11.63
C TYR A 348 -17.39 9.23 -12.68
N GLN A 349 -17.29 9.62 -13.95
CA GLN A 349 -17.41 8.72 -15.11
C GLN A 349 -16.34 9.06 -16.16
N PRO A 350 -15.98 8.13 -17.05
CA PRO A 350 -15.05 8.40 -18.13
C PRO A 350 -15.46 9.58 -19.01
N ILE A 351 -14.50 10.44 -19.37
CA ILE A 351 -14.68 11.53 -20.34
C ILE A 351 -14.70 10.96 -21.76
N TYR A 352 -13.75 10.09 -22.06
CA TYR A 352 -13.61 9.44 -23.36
C TYR A 352 -14.29 8.08 -23.32
N THR A 353 -15.29 7.86 -24.18
CA THR A 353 -16.00 6.58 -24.23
C THR A 353 -15.31 5.61 -25.18
N ALA A 354 -15.44 4.30 -24.93
CA ALA A 354 -14.90 3.25 -25.78
C ALA A 354 -15.28 3.43 -27.27
N ASP A 355 -16.53 3.79 -27.54
CA ASP A 355 -17.06 3.93 -28.89
C ASP A 355 -16.55 5.17 -29.65
N SER A 356 -15.85 6.09 -28.99
CA SER A 356 -15.42 7.36 -29.59
C SER A 356 -14.28 7.20 -30.61
N THR A 357 -13.53 6.10 -30.56
CA THR A 357 -12.44 5.80 -31.51
C THR A 357 -12.43 4.31 -31.91
N PRO A 358 -11.88 3.94 -33.08
CA PRO A 358 -11.71 2.53 -33.45
C PRO A 358 -10.81 1.73 -32.50
N VAL A 359 -9.76 2.35 -31.95
CA VAL A 359 -8.87 1.68 -30.98
C VAL A 359 -9.58 1.47 -29.64
N GLY A 360 -10.38 2.45 -29.19
CA GLY A 360 -11.23 2.31 -28.00
C GLY A 360 -12.21 1.14 -28.11
N GLN A 361 -12.80 0.92 -29.29
CA GLN A 361 -13.68 -0.23 -29.55
C GLN A 361 -12.91 -1.56 -29.52
N THR A 362 -11.68 -1.57 -30.05
CA THR A 362 -10.82 -2.77 -30.07
C THR A 362 -10.40 -3.15 -28.65
N VAL A 363 -9.92 -2.17 -27.86
CA VAL A 363 -9.56 -2.37 -26.46
C VAL A 363 -10.78 -2.75 -25.63
N ALA A 364 -11.95 -2.17 -25.86
CA ALA A 364 -13.17 -2.58 -25.17
C ALA A 364 -13.55 -4.05 -25.44
N ALA A 365 -13.30 -4.56 -26.66
CA ALA A 365 -13.50 -5.97 -26.96
C ALA A 365 -12.50 -6.86 -26.20
N LEU A 366 -11.22 -6.48 -26.12
CA LEU A 366 -10.22 -7.19 -25.31
C LEU A 366 -10.60 -7.22 -23.82
N VAL A 367 -11.05 -6.07 -23.28
CA VAL A 367 -11.52 -5.99 -21.90
C VAL A 367 -12.73 -6.91 -21.68
N GLN A 368 -13.67 -6.96 -22.63
CA GLN A 368 -14.83 -7.85 -22.52
C GLN A 368 -14.43 -9.34 -22.57
N ASP A 369 -13.51 -9.72 -23.45
CA ASP A 369 -12.99 -11.09 -23.50
C ASP A 369 -12.31 -11.46 -22.17
N ALA A 370 -11.54 -10.53 -21.59
CA ALA A 370 -10.92 -10.73 -20.27
C ALA A 370 -11.97 -10.87 -19.15
N VAL A 371 -13.04 -10.07 -19.17
CA VAL A 371 -14.15 -10.18 -18.22
C VAL A 371 -14.83 -11.55 -18.34
N ASP A 372 -15.03 -12.05 -19.55
CA ASP A 372 -15.66 -13.35 -19.79
C ASP A 372 -14.80 -14.49 -19.22
N VAL A 373 -13.47 -14.44 -19.41
CA VAL A 373 -12.55 -15.40 -18.79
C VAL A 373 -12.57 -15.28 -17.26
N ALA A 374 -12.49 -14.07 -16.73
CA ALA A 374 -12.54 -13.83 -15.29
C ALA A 374 -13.86 -14.34 -14.68
N ASN A 375 -14.98 -14.27 -15.39
CA ASN A 375 -16.26 -14.84 -14.92
C ASN A 375 -16.19 -16.35 -14.76
N VAL A 376 -15.46 -17.05 -15.64
CA VAL A 376 -15.25 -18.50 -15.55
C VAL A 376 -14.28 -18.85 -14.42
N GLU A 377 -13.09 -18.26 -14.42
CA GLU A 377 -12.05 -18.55 -13.42
C GLU A 377 -12.47 -18.10 -12.02
N GLY A 378 -13.17 -16.97 -11.93
CA GLY A 378 -13.69 -16.46 -10.67
C GLY A 378 -14.80 -17.29 -10.06
N ALA A 379 -15.49 -18.13 -10.83
CA ALA A 379 -16.52 -19.03 -10.32
C ALA A 379 -15.94 -20.33 -9.72
N VAL A 380 -14.62 -20.53 -9.74
CA VAL A 380 -13.96 -21.69 -9.14
C VAL A 380 -14.16 -21.67 -7.63
N SER A 381 -14.66 -22.78 -7.09
CA SER A 381 -14.77 -22.99 -5.63
C SER A 381 -13.38 -23.13 -5.01
N ILE A 382 -13.12 -22.36 -3.96
CA ILE A 382 -11.90 -22.43 -3.14
C ILE A 382 -12.14 -23.07 -1.77
N GLY A 383 -13.37 -23.49 -1.50
CA GLY A 383 -13.79 -24.02 -0.21
C GLY A 383 -15.24 -23.67 0.09
N SER A 384 -15.63 -23.88 1.35
CA SER A 384 -16.94 -23.47 1.82
C SER A 384 -16.89 -22.90 3.23
N VAL A 385 -17.95 -22.20 3.63
CA VAL A 385 -18.19 -21.70 4.98
C VAL A 385 -19.41 -22.35 5.60
N THR A 386 -19.44 -22.45 6.93
CA THR A 386 -20.60 -23.00 7.67
C THR A 386 -21.66 -21.95 8.02
N ALA A 387 -21.32 -20.66 7.94
CA ALA A 387 -22.17 -19.51 8.22
C ALA A 387 -21.55 -18.25 7.61
N ASP A 388 -22.26 -17.12 7.67
CA ASP A 388 -21.74 -15.83 7.19
C ASP A 388 -20.50 -15.40 8.01
N ILE A 389 -19.52 -14.84 7.31
CA ILE A 389 -18.31 -14.25 7.86
C ILE A 389 -18.28 -12.79 7.40
N ARG A 390 -18.53 -11.87 8.34
CA ARG A 390 -18.94 -10.50 8.03
C ARG A 390 -18.03 -9.47 8.65
N ARG A 391 -17.98 -8.30 8.01
CA ARG A 391 -17.46 -7.04 8.55
C ARG A 391 -18.41 -6.46 9.59
N GLY A 392 -17.88 -5.53 10.38
CA GLY A 392 -18.65 -4.74 11.35
C GLY A 392 -19.68 -3.84 10.66
N VAL A 393 -20.83 -3.68 11.29
CA VAL A 393 -21.93 -2.82 10.84
C VAL A 393 -22.36 -1.84 11.92
N GLN A 394 -22.79 -0.67 11.46
CA GLN A 394 -23.47 0.35 12.24
C GLN A 394 -24.94 -0.04 12.45
N SER A 395 -25.63 0.67 13.34
CA SER A 395 -27.06 0.53 13.63
C SER A 395 -27.95 0.77 12.40
N ASP A 396 -27.47 1.53 11.42
CA ASP A 396 -28.16 1.79 10.13
C ASP A 396 -27.81 0.77 9.03
N GLY A 397 -26.93 -0.20 9.32
CA GLY A 397 -26.47 -1.23 8.40
C GLY A 397 -25.30 -0.83 7.49
N THR A 398 -24.77 0.39 7.62
CA THR A 398 -23.51 0.79 6.95
C THR A 398 -22.30 0.16 7.62
N GLU A 399 -21.13 0.19 6.96
CA GLU A 399 -19.88 -0.39 7.48
C GLU A 399 -19.43 0.33 8.77
N ASN A 400 -19.16 -0.45 9.82
CA ASN A 400 -18.49 0.01 11.04
C ASN A 400 -17.06 -0.53 11.06
N ARG A 401 -16.08 0.35 10.80
CA ARG A 401 -14.65 -0.01 10.88
C ARG A 401 -14.06 0.09 12.29
N GLY A 402 -14.83 0.62 13.24
CA GLY A 402 -14.43 0.68 14.64
C GLY A 402 -14.80 -0.58 15.41
N ALA A 403 -15.48 -1.56 14.80
CA ALA A 403 -15.87 -2.80 15.45
C ALA A 403 -15.05 -4.01 15.00
N GLU A 404 -14.78 -4.91 15.94
CA GLU A 404 -14.26 -6.24 15.74
C GLU A 404 -15.18 -7.01 14.80
N SER A 405 -14.59 -7.82 13.91
CA SER A 405 -15.35 -8.54 12.91
C SER A 405 -14.78 -9.92 12.64
N THR A 406 -15.69 -10.89 12.44
CA THR A 406 -15.33 -12.29 12.14
C THR A 406 -14.43 -12.42 10.91
N ILE A 407 -14.63 -11.60 9.87
CA ILE A 407 -13.80 -11.62 8.66
C ILE A 407 -12.42 -11.02 8.90
N GLY A 408 -12.30 -9.98 9.74
CA GLY A 408 -11.00 -9.38 10.08
C GLY A 408 -10.11 -10.35 10.83
N ASN A 409 -10.69 -11.05 11.81
CA ASN A 409 -10.02 -12.10 12.56
C ASN A 409 -9.63 -13.28 11.66
N LEU A 410 -10.53 -13.73 10.76
CA LEU A 410 -10.25 -14.81 9.82
C LEU A 410 -9.10 -14.47 8.86
N VAL A 411 -9.09 -13.25 8.31
CA VAL A 411 -8.02 -12.82 7.40
C VAL A 411 -6.67 -12.76 8.14
N ALA A 412 -6.64 -12.23 9.36
CA ALA A 412 -5.43 -12.26 10.18
C ALA A 412 -4.95 -13.70 10.47
N ASP A 413 -5.88 -14.61 10.78
CA ASP A 413 -5.55 -16.03 10.98
C ASP A 413 -4.98 -16.69 9.71
N ALA A 414 -5.54 -16.38 8.54
CA ALA A 414 -5.05 -16.87 7.25
C ALA A 414 -3.64 -16.37 6.93
N GLN A 415 -3.37 -15.07 7.18
CA GLN A 415 -2.04 -14.47 6.99
C GLN A 415 -1.00 -15.09 7.93
N LEU A 416 -1.36 -15.31 9.19
CA LEU A 416 -0.51 -15.99 10.15
C LEU A 416 -0.22 -17.42 9.69
N TRP A 417 -1.24 -18.20 9.34
CA TRP A 417 -1.09 -19.58 8.88
C TRP A 417 -0.15 -19.68 7.67
N ALA A 418 -0.31 -18.80 6.69
CA ALA A 418 0.47 -18.81 5.45
C ALA A 418 1.96 -18.54 5.69
N THR A 419 2.33 -17.82 6.74
CA THR A 419 3.71 -17.42 7.03
C THR A 419 4.35 -18.19 8.19
N GLN A 420 3.56 -18.81 9.06
CA GLN A 420 4.04 -19.39 10.32
C GLN A 420 5.02 -20.54 10.13
N ALA A 421 4.71 -21.50 9.26
CA ALA A 421 5.51 -22.72 9.14
C ALA A 421 6.91 -22.48 8.56
N GLU A 422 7.03 -21.54 7.62
CA GLU A 422 8.27 -21.26 6.89
C GLU A 422 9.05 -20.08 7.47
N LEU A 423 8.33 -19.04 7.94
CA LEU A 423 8.93 -17.79 8.38
C LEU A 423 8.90 -17.62 9.90
N GLY A 424 8.16 -18.45 10.64
CA GLY A 424 8.13 -18.43 12.10
C GLY A 424 7.36 -17.25 12.70
N THR A 425 6.40 -16.69 11.95
CA THR A 425 5.51 -15.63 12.44
C THR A 425 4.57 -16.17 13.54
N GLN A 426 4.22 -15.29 14.47
CA GLN A 426 3.49 -15.62 15.70
C GLN A 426 2.18 -14.84 15.83
N ILE A 427 2.15 -13.61 15.33
CA ILE A 427 1.01 -12.69 15.44
C ILE A 427 0.72 -12.12 14.05
N ALA A 428 -0.55 -11.91 13.73
CA ALA A 428 -0.96 -11.16 12.55
C ALA A 428 -1.88 -9.98 12.89
N PHE A 429 -1.77 -8.91 12.10
CA PHE A 429 -2.68 -7.76 12.13
C PHE A 429 -3.28 -7.50 10.75
N MET A 430 -4.57 -7.21 10.73
CA MET A 430 -5.31 -6.84 9.52
C MET A 430 -6.16 -5.60 9.76
N ASN A 431 -6.01 -4.58 8.92
CA ASN A 431 -6.81 -3.37 9.03
C ASN A 431 -8.22 -3.57 8.43
N PRO A 432 -9.27 -2.99 9.03
CA PRO A 432 -10.64 -3.18 8.56
C PRO A 432 -10.86 -2.54 7.19
N GLY A 433 -10.07 -1.51 6.84
CA GLY A 433 -10.15 -0.84 5.54
C GLY A 433 -9.65 -1.68 4.35
N GLY A 434 -8.78 -2.66 4.62
CA GLY A 434 -8.24 -3.61 3.66
C GLY A 434 -9.24 -4.71 3.27
N ILE A 435 -10.30 -4.90 4.05
CA ILE A 435 -11.32 -5.93 3.84
C ILE A 435 -12.53 -5.32 3.13
N ARG A 436 -12.84 -5.79 1.92
CA ARG A 436 -13.79 -5.06 1.05
C ARG A 436 -15.13 -5.75 0.85
N GLN A 437 -15.25 -7.00 1.26
CA GLN A 437 -16.50 -7.76 1.17
C GLN A 437 -16.69 -8.68 2.38
N ASP A 438 -17.95 -8.97 2.66
CA ASP A 438 -18.33 -10.10 3.51
C ASP A 438 -18.29 -11.40 2.68
N ILE A 439 -18.18 -12.52 3.37
CA ILE A 439 -18.44 -13.85 2.80
C ILE A 439 -19.79 -14.31 3.35
N THR A 440 -20.77 -14.50 2.47
CA THR A 440 -22.11 -14.96 2.86
C THR A 440 -22.25 -16.45 2.65
N TYR A 441 -22.95 -17.13 3.54
CA TYR A 441 -23.36 -18.52 3.38
C TYR A 441 -24.40 -18.66 2.26
N ALA A 442 -25.26 -17.66 2.05
CA ALA A 442 -26.14 -17.68 0.89
C ALA A 442 -25.32 -17.58 -0.40
N THR A 443 -25.63 -18.44 -1.36
CA THR A 443 -24.96 -18.45 -2.67
C THR A 443 -25.04 -17.09 -3.39
N SER A 444 -23.95 -16.69 -4.03
CA SER A 444 -23.84 -15.45 -4.81
C SER A 444 -24.17 -15.64 -6.29
N GLY A 445 -24.33 -16.89 -6.77
CA GLY A 445 -24.47 -17.21 -8.21
C GLY A 445 -25.59 -18.21 -8.54
N GLU A 446 -26.14 -18.11 -9.75
CA GLU A 446 -27.12 -19.08 -10.25
C GLU A 446 -26.45 -20.45 -10.44
N GLY A 447 -26.93 -21.46 -9.69
CA GLY A 447 -26.39 -22.82 -9.74
C GLY A 447 -25.25 -23.10 -8.76
N ASP A 448 -24.84 -22.10 -7.97
CA ASP A 448 -23.88 -22.28 -6.88
C ASP A 448 -24.59 -22.67 -5.56
N ALA A 449 -23.96 -23.53 -4.75
CA ALA A 449 -24.54 -24.08 -3.53
C ALA A 449 -24.30 -23.15 -2.33
N ASP A 450 -25.26 -23.10 -1.40
CA ASP A 450 -25.06 -22.37 -0.15
C ASP A 450 -23.80 -22.87 0.58
N GLY A 451 -23.05 -21.92 1.10
CA GLY A 451 -21.79 -22.08 1.79
C GLY A 451 -20.59 -22.12 0.85
N ASN A 452 -20.75 -22.29 -0.47
CA ASN A 452 -19.60 -22.23 -1.37
C ASN A 452 -18.94 -20.85 -1.33
N VAL A 453 -17.61 -20.84 -1.34
CA VAL A 453 -16.81 -19.62 -1.52
C VAL A 453 -16.05 -19.75 -2.82
N THR A 454 -16.22 -18.78 -3.69
CA THR A 454 -15.57 -18.70 -4.99
C THR A 454 -14.26 -17.91 -4.91
N TYR A 455 -13.36 -18.15 -5.87
CA TYR A 455 -12.11 -17.40 -6.00
C TYR A 455 -12.36 -15.89 -6.17
N ARG A 456 -13.41 -15.52 -6.92
CA ARG A 456 -13.82 -14.11 -7.06
C ARG A 456 -14.23 -13.50 -5.73
N GLU A 457 -15.00 -14.19 -4.90
CA GLU A 457 -15.40 -13.65 -3.59
C GLU A 457 -14.18 -13.41 -2.70
N ALA A 458 -13.24 -14.35 -2.65
CA ALA A 458 -11.98 -14.17 -1.93
C ALA A 458 -11.16 -12.98 -2.48
N ALA A 459 -11.06 -12.85 -3.80
CA ALA A 459 -10.36 -11.74 -4.43
C ALA A 459 -11.01 -10.39 -4.14
N ILE A 460 -12.34 -10.31 -4.02
CA ILE A 460 -13.00 -9.08 -3.63
C ILE A 460 -12.83 -8.83 -2.13
N VAL A 461 -12.70 -9.85 -1.27
CA VAL A 461 -12.35 -9.65 0.16
C VAL A 461 -10.99 -8.97 0.31
N GLN A 462 -9.97 -9.39 -0.46
CA GLN A 462 -8.60 -8.85 -0.48
C GLN A 462 -8.18 -8.34 -1.88
N PRO A 463 -8.72 -7.21 -2.37
CA PRO A 463 -8.60 -6.83 -3.79
C PRO A 463 -7.39 -5.95 -4.08
N PHE A 464 -6.57 -5.65 -3.09
CA PHE A 464 -5.41 -4.76 -3.24
C PHE A 464 -4.15 -5.51 -3.63
N ALA A 465 -4.19 -6.85 -3.62
CA ALA A 465 -3.06 -7.71 -3.93
C ALA A 465 -1.79 -7.27 -3.16
N ASN A 466 -1.96 -7.04 -1.85
CA ASN A 466 -0.80 -6.77 -1.01
C ASN A 466 0.03 -8.02 -0.88
N THR A 467 1.33 -7.85 -0.70
CA THR A 467 2.17 -8.91 -0.15
C THR A 467 2.02 -8.98 1.37
N LEU A 468 2.38 -10.12 1.95
CA LEU A 468 2.50 -10.29 3.39
C LEU A 468 3.91 -9.91 3.82
N VAL A 469 4.02 -8.91 4.69
CA VAL A 469 5.28 -8.41 5.25
C VAL A 469 5.46 -9.00 6.64
N THR A 470 6.65 -9.51 6.91
CA THR A 470 7.05 -9.97 8.24
C THR A 470 8.02 -8.98 8.87
N GLU A 471 7.89 -8.74 10.17
CA GLU A 471 8.80 -7.90 10.94
C GLU A 471 8.84 -8.36 12.40
N THR A 472 9.78 -7.82 13.18
CA THR A 472 9.91 -8.09 14.61
C THR A 472 9.51 -6.87 15.41
N LEU A 473 8.55 -7.06 16.31
CA LEU A 473 8.08 -6.07 17.28
C LEU A 473 8.32 -6.53 18.71
N THR A 474 8.57 -5.59 19.60
CA THR A 474 8.54 -5.82 21.06
C THR A 474 7.10 -5.78 21.60
N GLY A 475 6.88 -6.30 22.81
CA GLY A 475 5.59 -6.22 23.50
C GLY A 475 5.10 -4.78 23.67
N ALA A 476 6.01 -3.84 23.97
CA ALA A 476 5.71 -2.42 24.04
C ALA A 476 5.25 -1.83 22.69
N GLN A 477 5.85 -2.29 21.59
CA GLN A 477 5.44 -1.87 20.24
C GLN A 477 4.09 -2.48 19.86
N ILE A 478 3.84 -3.75 20.18
CA ILE A 478 2.51 -4.38 19.99
C ILE A 478 1.44 -3.58 20.74
N LYS A 479 1.69 -3.21 22.01
CA LYS A 479 0.78 -2.36 22.77
C LYS A 479 0.53 -1.03 22.05
N THR A 480 1.57 -0.39 21.53
CA THR A 480 1.46 0.88 20.80
C THR A 480 0.66 0.73 19.50
N VAL A 481 0.84 -0.37 18.74
CA VAL A 481 0.02 -0.69 17.56
C VAL A 481 -1.47 -0.80 17.94
N LEU A 482 -1.78 -1.49 19.05
CA LEU A 482 -3.16 -1.63 19.53
C LEU A 482 -3.74 -0.28 20.02
N GLU A 483 -2.95 0.59 20.65
CA GLU A 483 -3.37 1.94 21.03
C GLU A 483 -3.67 2.84 19.82
N GLN A 484 -3.00 2.61 18.67
CA GLN A 484 -3.19 3.38 17.44
C GLN A 484 -4.54 3.13 16.76
N GLN A 485 -5.34 2.17 17.25
CA GLN A 485 -6.71 1.96 16.81
C GLN A 485 -7.60 3.19 17.09
N TRP A 486 -7.37 3.88 18.21
CA TRP A 486 -8.11 5.10 18.58
C TRP A 486 -7.51 6.34 17.93
N GLN A 487 -8.27 6.96 17.02
CA GLN A 487 -7.84 8.08 16.17
C GLN A 487 -8.82 9.27 16.26
N PRO A 488 -8.98 9.90 17.44
CA PRO A 488 -9.98 10.94 17.63
C PRO A 488 -9.74 12.14 16.71
N GLY A 489 -10.84 12.74 16.25
CA GLY A 489 -10.82 13.89 15.34
C GLY A 489 -10.65 13.54 13.85
N LYS A 490 -10.54 12.26 13.50
CA LYS A 490 -10.62 11.77 12.13
C LYS A 490 -12.08 11.47 11.74
N SER A 491 -12.33 11.29 10.44
CA SER A 491 -13.65 10.88 9.93
C SER A 491 -14.05 9.47 10.39
N ARG A 492 -13.06 8.65 10.76
CA ARG A 492 -13.20 7.36 11.42
C ARG A 492 -12.44 7.44 12.74
N PRO A 493 -13.13 7.61 13.88
CA PRO A 493 -12.47 7.83 15.17
C PRO A 493 -11.82 6.57 15.74
N GLU A 494 -12.16 5.40 15.20
CA GLU A 494 -11.56 4.11 15.55
C GLU A 494 -11.40 3.24 14.28
N LEU A 495 -10.29 2.51 14.21
CA LEU A 495 -10.01 1.48 13.21
C LEU A 495 -9.62 0.20 13.95
N HIS A 496 -10.59 -0.69 14.14
CA HIS A 496 -10.39 -1.92 14.90
C HIS A 496 -9.67 -2.97 14.05
N LEU A 497 -8.47 -3.36 14.47
CA LEU A 497 -7.64 -4.35 13.81
C LEU A 497 -8.22 -5.75 14.01
N GLY A 498 -8.34 -6.52 12.93
CA GLY A 498 -8.38 -7.97 13.03
C GLY A 498 -7.03 -8.46 13.55
N ILE A 499 -7.03 -9.29 14.59
CA ILE A 499 -5.82 -9.86 15.18
C ILE A 499 -5.86 -11.37 15.15
N SER A 500 -4.73 -12.05 15.01
CA SER A 500 -4.69 -13.53 15.01
C SER A 500 -5.15 -14.15 16.34
N ALA A 501 -5.72 -15.36 16.30
CA ALA A 501 -6.45 -16.00 17.40
C ALA A 501 -5.68 -16.21 18.71
N ASP A 502 -4.35 -16.19 18.66
CA ASP A 502 -3.50 -16.32 19.84
C ASP A 502 -3.17 -14.98 20.50
N LEU A 503 -3.47 -13.85 19.87
CA LEU A 503 -3.37 -12.51 20.45
C LEU A 503 -4.73 -12.06 20.95
N SER A 504 -4.76 -11.42 22.12
CA SER A 504 -5.94 -10.71 22.63
C SER A 504 -5.53 -9.65 23.63
N TYR A 505 -6.44 -8.74 23.96
CA TYR A 505 -6.14 -7.63 24.85
C TYR A 505 -7.36 -7.18 25.64
N THR A 506 -7.11 -6.49 26.74
CA THR A 506 -8.13 -5.76 27.51
C THR A 506 -7.86 -4.27 27.41
N TYR A 507 -8.91 -3.46 27.50
CA TYR A 507 -8.77 -2.01 27.41
C TYR A 507 -9.80 -1.26 28.26
N ASP A 508 -9.52 0.00 28.58
CA ASP A 508 -10.45 0.94 29.18
C ASP A 508 -10.92 1.93 28.09
N PRO A 509 -12.19 1.85 27.62
CA PRO A 509 -12.71 2.76 26.60
C PRO A 509 -12.76 4.22 27.06
N THR A 510 -12.69 4.49 28.36
CA THR A 510 -12.78 5.82 28.96
C THR A 510 -11.42 6.47 29.22
N ALA A 511 -10.33 5.72 29.06
CA ALA A 511 -8.98 6.21 29.23
C ALA A 511 -8.58 7.27 28.19
N GLU A 512 -7.51 8.00 28.48
CA GLU A 512 -6.92 8.94 27.52
C GLU A 512 -6.26 8.18 26.35
N VAL A 513 -6.23 8.81 25.17
CA VAL A 513 -5.58 8.28 23.96
C VAL A 513 -4.15 7.86 24.26
N GLY A 514 -3.78 6.63 23.88
CA GLY A 514 -2.47 6.06 24.18
C GLY A 514 -2.38 5.42 25.57
N SER A 515 -3.50 5.27 26.27
CA SER A 515 -3.61 4.59 27.57
C SER A 515 -4.86 3.71 27.67
N HIS A 516 -5.48 3.35 26.54
CA HIS A 516 -6.63 2.46 26.52
C HIS A 516 -6.24 1.03 26.92
N ILE A 517 -5.14 0.51 26.40
CA ILE A 517 -4.73 -0.89 26.56
C ILE A 517 -4.27 -1.17 28.00
N THR A 518 -5.04 -1.99 28.71
CA THR A 518 -4.80 -2.39 30.10
C THR A 518 -4.04 -3.71 30.22
N GLY A 519 -4.11 -4.57 29.19
CA GLY A 519 -3.38 -5.83 29.14
C GLY A 519 -3.29 -6.39 27.72
N VAL A 520 -2.19 -7.06 27.39
CA VAL A 520 -1.99 -7.75 26.11
C VAL A 520 -1.50 -9.16 26.39
N PHE A 521 -2.08 -10.14 25.71
CA PHE A 521 -1.86 -11.55 25.97
C PHE A 521 -1.54 -12.32 24.71
N PHE A 522 -0.55 -13.20 24.79
CA PHE A 522 -0.23 -14.15 23.74
C PHE A 522 -0.41 -15.57 24.27
N GLN A 523 -1.27 -16.35 23.64
CA GLN A 523 -1.63 -17.71 24.06
C GLN A 523 -2.15 -17.79 25.51
N GLY A 524 -2.81 -16.71 25.97
CA GLY A 524 -3.34 -16.59 27.32
C GLY A 524 -2.40 -15.91 28.33
N GLU A 525 -1.11 -15.84 28.02
CA GLU A 525 -0.10 -15.32 28.94
C GLU A 525 0.17 -13.82 28.70
N PRO A 526 0.33 -13.01 29.75
CA PRO A 526 0.65 -11.60 29.60
C PRO A 526 1.98 -11.41 28.88
N ILE A 527 2.02 -10.48 27.94
CA ILE A 527 3.23 -10.13 27.20
C ILE A 527 4.04 -9.10 28.00
N ALA A 528 5.33 -9.36 28.21
CA ALA A 528 6.26 -8.38 28.76
C ALA A 528 6.68 -7.36 27.70
N ASP A 529 6.91 -6.10 28.10
CA ASP A 529 7.28 -5.00 27.20
C ASP A 529 8.50 -5.31 26.31
N ASP A 530 9.48 -6.06 26.82
CA ASP A 530 10.73 -6.42 26.13
C ASP A 530 10.66 -7.77 25.39
N ALA A 531 9.55 -8.50 25.48
CA ALA A 531 9.36 -9.73 24.72
C ALA A 531 9.25 -9.41 23.22
N THR A 532 9.91 -10.19 22.37
CA THR A 532 9.93 -9.98 20.93
C THR A 532 9.07 -11.01 20.21
N PHE A 533 8.29 -10.55 19.23
CA PHE A 533 7.46 -11.39 18.39
C PHE A 533 7.78 -11.11 16.94
N LYS A 534 7.92 -12.17 16.15
CA LYS A 534 7.86 -12.04 14.70
C LYS A 534 6.39 -11.98 14.29
N ILE A 535 5.99 -10.90 13.64
CA ILE A 535 4.62 -10.63 13.25
C ILE A 535 4.48 -10.65 11.72
N VAL A 536 3.26 -10.71 11.23
CA VAL A 536 2.91 -10.54 9.81
C VAL A 536 1.78 -9.52 9.65
N THR A 537 1.87 -8.67 8.63
CA THR A 537 0.78 -7.81 8.18
C THR A 537 0.66 -7.85 6.67
N ASN A 538 -0.35 -7.21 6.10
CA ASN A 538 -0.28 -6.78 4.69
C ASN A 538 0.77 -5.66 4.54
N SER A 539 1.32 -5.48 3.34
CA SER A 539 2.36 -4.48 3.05
C SER A 539 1.95 -3.04 3.36
N PHE A 540 0.69 -2.67 3.12
CA PHE A 540 0.15 -1.35 3.47
C PHE A 540 0.27 -1.04 4.97
N LEU A 541 -0.14 -1.97 5.84
CA LEU A 541 0.03 -1.84 7.28
C LEU A 541 1.51 -1.87 7.68
N GLY A 542 2.31 -2.73 7.07
CA GLY A 542 3.75 -2.83 7.33
C GLY A 542 4.50 -1.52 7.01
N ALA A 543 3.98 -0.70 6.10
CA ALA A 543 4.51 0.64 5.82
C ALA A 543 4.02 1.74 6.80
N GLY A 544 3.19 1.39 7.78
CA GLY A 544 2.57 2.34 8.71
C GLY A 544 1.26 2.96 8.21
N GLY A 545 0.61 2.31 7.23
CA GLY A 545 -0.69 2.71 6.69
C GLY A 545 -1.78 2.84 7.76
N ASP A 546 -2.86 3.56 7.45
CA ASP A 546 -3.99 3.83 8.36
C ASP A 546 -3.59 4.49 9.70
N ASN A 547 -2.43 5.18 9.75
CA ASN A 547 -1.82 5.76 10.96
C ASN A 547 -1.32 4.73 12.00
N PHE A 548 -1.16 3.47 11.62
CA PHE A 548 -0.47 2.47 12.45
C PHE A 548 1.05 2.62 12.33
N THR A 549 1.55 3.84 12.61
CA THR A 549 2.93 4.24 12.32
C THR A 549 3.97 3.40 13.05
N GLU A 550 3.59 2.72 14.13
CA GLU A 550 4.53 1.85 14.85
C GLU A 550 4.90 0.60 14.05
N LEU A 551 4.03 0.11 13.17
CA LEU A 551 4.36 -0.94 12.19
C LEU A 551 5.41 -0.46 11.19
N GLY A 552 5.52 0.85 10.95
CA GLY A 552 6.63 1.43 10.18
C GLY A 552 8.00 1.24 10.85
N ASN A 553 8.04 1.14 12.18
CA ASN A 553 9.26 1.13 13.00
C ASN A 553 9.75 -0.27 13.38
N GLY A 554 9.10 -1.34 12.92
CA GLY A 554 9.54 -2.71 13.22
C GLY A 554 10.91 -3.04 12.63
N THR A 555 11.57 -4.03 13.23
CA THR A 555 12.92 -4.47 12.83
C THR A 555 12.87 -5.74 12.01
N ASP A 556 13.94 -6.09 11.29
CA ASP A 556 14.02 -7.28 10.44
C ASP A 556 12.84 -7.41 9.47
N LYS A 557 12.38 -6.27 8.95
CA LYS A 557 11.28 -6.18 7.99
C LYS A 557 11.66 -6.85 6.68
N ALA A 558 10.79 -7.73 6.21
CA ALA A 558 10.97 -8.47 4.97
C ALA A 558 9.63 -8.83 4.35
N ASP A 559 9.51 -8.64 3.04
CA ASP A 559 8.44 -9.24 2.25
C ASP A 559 8.56 -10.78 2.29
N SER A 560 7.45 -11.47 2.52
CA SER A 560 7.40 -12.93 2.53
C SER A 560 7.39 -13.56 1.12
N GLY A 561 7.18 -12.76 0.08
CA GLY A 561 6.89 -13.20 -1.28
C GLY A 561 5.50 -13.83 -1.44
N ARG A 562 4.62 -13.73 -0.43
CA ARG A 562 3.26 -14.29 -0.46
C ARG A 562 2.25 -13.18 -0.65
N VAL A 563 1.38 -13.32 -1.65
CA VAL A 563 0.23 -12.44 -1.87
C VAL A 563 -0.88 -12.77 -0.88
N ASP A 564 -1.53 -11.74 -0.32
CA ASP A 564 -2.61 -11.83 0.66
C ASP A 564 -3.79 -12.69 0.17
N LEU A 565 -4.20 -12.53 -1.08
CA LEU A 565 -5.24 -13.33 -1.73
C LEU A 565 -4.88 -14.82 -1.76
N ASN A 566 -3.66 -15.17 -2.14
CA ASN A 566 -3.21 -16.57 -2.21
C ASN A 566 -3.18 -17.19 -0.81
N ALA A 567 -2.67 -16.44 0.18
CA ALA A 567 -2.70 -16.88 1.58
C ALA A 567 -4.13 -17.17 2.06
N PHE A 568 -5.09 -16.30 1.69
CA PHE A 568 -6.49 -16.48 2.05
C PHE A 568 -7.14 -17.66 1.32
N THR A 569 -6.90 -17.84 0.02
CA THR A 569 -7.50 -18.93 -0.77
C THR A 569 -6.95 -20.29 -0.36
N ASP A 570 -5.64 -20.39 -0.12
CA ASP A 570 -5.00 -21.60 0.40
C ASP A 570 -5.53 -21.97 1.79
N TYR A 571 -5.75 -20.97 2.65
CA TYR A 571 -6.37 -21.18 3.95
C TYR A 571 -7.80 -21.72 3.81
N MET A 572 -8.63 -21.09 2.98
CA MET A 572 -10.00 -21.55 2.72
C MET A 572 -10.02 -22.99 2.21
N ALA A 573 -9.08 -23.36 1.33
CA ALA A 573 -8.95 -24.73 0.83
C ALA A 573 -8.51 -25.73 1.92
N ALA A 574 -7.55 -25.34 2.77
CA ALA A 574 -7.00 -26.19 3.83
C ALA A 574 -7.98 -26.43 4.98
N PHE A 575 -8.84 -25.45 5.29
CA PHE A 575 -9.74 -25.48 6.45
C PHE A 575 -11.22 -25.62 6.07
N SER A 576 -11.54 -25.96 4.82
CA SER A 576 -12.93 -26.13 4.36
C SER A 576 -13.67 -27.30 5.05
N PRO A 577 -14.90 -27.10 5.55
CA PRO A 577 -15.62 -25.83 5.62
C PRO A 577 -15.10 -24.94 6.77
N VAL A 578 -14.88 -23.66 6.48
CA VAL A 578 -14.45 -22.66 7.47
C VAL A 578 -15.64 -22.20 8.30
N THR A 579 -15.45 -22.08 9.61
CA THR A 579 -16.47 -21.60 10.55
C THR A 579 -16.06 -20.22 11.07
N PRO A 580 -16.97 -19.22 11.09
CA PRO A 580 -16.67 -17.93 11.72
C PRO A 580 -16.39 -18.12 13.21
N ASP A 581 -15.34 -17.48 13.70
CA ASP A 581 -14.99 -17.45 15.12
C ASP A 581 -15.83 -16.38 15.84
N PRO A 582 -16.72 -16.76 16.77
CA PRO A 582 -17.56 -15.80 17.49
C PRO A 582 -16.88 -15.24 18.74
N ALA A 583 -15.67 -15.72 19.10
CA ALA A 583 -14.96 -15.26 20.28
C ALA A 583 -14.37 -13.87 20.04
N SER A 584 -14.73 -12.91 20.90
CA SER A 584 -14.06 -11.61 20.90
C SER A 584 -12.62 -11.76 21.35
N ARG A 585 -11.72 -11.05 20.68
CA ARG A 585 -10.30 -10.98 20.97
C ARG A 585 -9.93 -9.69 21.73
N SER A 586 -10.92 -8.84 22.02
CA SER A 586 -10.72 -7.61 22.80
C SER A 586 -11.87 -7.32 23.76
N ILE A 587 -11.60 -7.17 25.06
CA ILE A 587 -12.65 -6.89 26.06
C ILE A 587 -12.41 -5.53 26.72
N GLY A 588 -13.41 -4.67 26.67
CA GLY A 588 -13.42 -3.39 27.39
C GLY A 588 -13.83 -3.59 28.84
N ILE A 589 -13.06 -3.07 29.79
CA ILE A 589 -13.26 -3.27 31.24
C ILE A 589 -13.01 -1.96 31.98
N VAL A 590 -14.02 -1.51 32.73
CA VAL A 590 -13.94 -0.33 33.60
C VAL A 590 -14.39 -0.71 35.00
N GLU A 591 -13.51 -0.59 35.99
CA GLU A 591 -13.92 -0.70 37.39
C GLU A 591 -14.66 0.58 37.82
N THR A 592 -15.91 0.44 38.26
CA THR A 592 -16.77 1.56 38.67
C THR A 592 -16.99 1.64 40.17
N SER A 593 -16.45 0.68 40.95
CA SER A 593 -16.45 0.73 42.42
C SER A 593 -15.53 1.84 42.95
N GLU A 594 -15.90 2.39 44.10
CA GLU A 594 -14.98 3.25 44.87
C GLU A 594 -13.88 2.39 45.52
N GLU A 595 -12.68 2.95 45.67
CA GLU A 595 -11.57 2.29 46.35
C GLU A 595 -11.98 1.85 47.78
N GLY A 596 -11.80 0.57 48.08
CA GLY A 596 -12.17 -0.03 49.37
C GLY A 596 -13.66 -0.37 49.53
N ALA A 597 -14.45 -0.37 48.46
CA ALA A 597 -15.83 -0.83 48.48
C ALA A 597 -15.94 -2.33 48.82
N GLU A 598 -16.95 -2.69 49.61
CA GLU A 598 -17.30 -4.08 49.93
C GLU A 598 -18.04 -4.81 48.78
N THR A 599 -18.49 -4.03 47.80
CA THR A 599 -19.07 -4.50 46.54
C THR A 599 -18.23 -3.91 45.43
N LEU A 600 -17.65 -4.78 44.59
CA LEU A 600 -16.97 -4.37 43.37
C LEU A 600 -17.96 -4.33 42.23
N SER A 601 -17.79 -3.35 41.35
CA SER A 601 -18.62 -3.15 40.17
C SER A 601 -17.75 -2.92 38.94
N TYR A 602 -18.08 -3.59 37.84
CA TYR A 602 -17.39 -3.42 36.56
C TYR A 602 -18.41 -3.16 35.46
N ASP A 603 -18.08 -2.23 34.57
CA ASP A 603 -18.73 -2.10 33.27
C ASP A 603 -17.85 -2.79 32.22
N LEU A 604 -18.47 -3.69 31.47
CA LEU A 604 -17.84 -4.51 30.43
C LEU A 604 -18.40 -4.09 29.06
N SER A 605 -17.56 -4.12 28.03
CA SER A 605 -17.91 -3.90 26.62
C SER A 605 -17.11 -4.82 25.70
N SER A 606 -17.45 -4.82 24.40
CA SER A 606 -16.87 -5.72 23.40
C SER A 606 -17.09 -7.20 23.70
N LEU A 607 -18.18 -7.55 24.38
CA LEU A 607 -18.51 -8.95 24.67
C LEU A 607 -19.07 -9.68 23.43
N ASP A 608 -19.49 -8.93 22.40
CA ASP A 608 -20.00 -9.45 21.14
C ASP A 608 -19.06 -9.10 19.99
N VAL A 609 -18.67 -10.08 19.17
CA VAL A 609 -18.13 -9.78 17.83
C VAL A 609 -19.26 -9.24 16.95
N ASN A 610 -19.08 -8.08 16.35
CA ASN A 610 -20.13 -7.41 15.58
C ASN A 610 -20.64 -8.30 14.44
N ASN A 611 -21.97 -8.35 14.31
CA ASN A 611 -22.67 -9.15 13.30
C ASN A 611 -22.53 -10.68 13.44
N SER A 612 -21.92 -11.17 14.54
CA SER A 612 -21.90 -12.60 14.87
C SER A 612 -23.31 -13.10 15.20
N THR A 613 -23.63 -14.32 14.76
CA THR A 613 -24.90 -14.99 15.08
C THR A 613 -24.81 -15.84 16.34
N VAL A 614 -23.61 -16.11 16.83
CA VAL A 614 -23.34 -16.83 18.08
C VAL A 614 -22.85 -15.81 19.11
N ARG A 615 -23.55 -15.73 20.24
CA ARG A 615 -23.27 -14.80 21.34
C ARG A 615 -23.82 -15.34 22.65
N ASP A 616 -23.32 -14.81 23.75
CA ASP A 616 -23.80 -15.09 25.10
C ASP A 616 -24.86 -14.06 25.51
N ASP A 617 -25.98 -14.50 26.11
CA ASP A 617 -27.01 -13.57 26.62
C ASP A 617 -26.66 -13.01 28.01
N GLU A 618 -25.74 -13.66 28.73
CA GLU A 618 -25.26 -13.27 30.06
C GLU A 618 -23.75 -13.51 30.19
N VAL A 619 -23.06 -12.60 30.90
CA VAL A 619 -21.68 -12.81 31.37
C VAL A 619 -21.73 -13.44 32.77
N GLN A 620 -20.87 -14.43 33.01
CA GLN A 620 -20.69 -15.04 34.33
C GLN A 620 -19.48 -14.44 35.02
N VAL A 621 -19.60 -14.17 36.32
CA VAL A 621 -18.48 -13.74 37.16
C VAL A 621 -18.12 -14.87 38.10
N LEU A 622 -16.88 -15.32 38.05
CA LEU A 622 -16.35 -16.35 38.94
C LEU A 622 -15.26 -15.76 39.84
N ILE A 623 -15.19 -16.24 41.08
CA ILE A 623 -14.08 -15.98 42.00
C ILE A 623 -13.53 -17.33 42.46
N ASP A 624 -12.23 -17.56 42.26
CA ASP A 624 -11.56 -18.84 42.53
C ASP A 624 -12.27 -20.05 41.88
N GLY A 625 -12.84 -19.82 40.69
CA GLY A 625 -13.62 -20.81 39.93
C GLY A 625 -15.05 -21.03 40.40
N GLU A 626 -15.54 -20.30 41.42
CA GLU A 626 -16.93 -20.34 41.87
C GLU A 626 -17.74 -19.17 41.31
N GLN A 627 -18.86 -19.46 40.64
CA GLN A 627 -19.73 -18.41 40.08
C GLN A 627 -20.40 -17.61 41.20
N VAL A 628 -20.10 -16.31 41.26
CA VAL A 628 -20.65 -15.39 42.28
C VAL A 628 -21.85 -14.58 41.78
N THR A 629 -21.90 -14.27 40.48
CA THR A 629 -23.04 -13.56 39.87
C THR A 629 -23.11 -13.78 38.35
N THR A 630 -24.21 -13.37 37.72
CA THR A 630 -24.33 -13.18 36.27
C THR A 630 -24.92 -11.82 35.96
N ALA A 631 -24.66 -11.28 34.78
CA ALA A 631 -25.32 -10.07 34.28
C ALA A 631 -25.76 -10.23 32.83
N PRO A 632 -26.94 -9.69 32.46
CA PRO A 632 -27.41 -9.71 31.08
C PRO A 632 -26.56 -8.81 30.19
N ILE A 633 -26.39 -9.22 28.93
CA ILE A 633 -25.64 -8.48 27.92
C ILE A 633 -26.59 -7.63 27.05
N ASP A 634 -26.27 -6.34 26.90
CA ASP A 634 -26.90 -5.43 25.95
C ASP A 634 -26.22 -5.53 24.59
N HIS A 635 -26.91 -6.17 23.64
CA HIS A 635 -26.44 -6.41 22.27
C HIS A 635 -26.63 -5.22 21.32
N SER A 636 -27.07 -4.05 21.81
CA SER A 636 -27.24 -2.89 20.94
C SER A 636 -25.90 -2.48 20.30
N ILE A 637 -25.95 -2.18 18.99
CA ILE A 637 -24.77 -1.68 18.26
C ILE A 637 -24.41 -0.31 18.80
N VAL A 638 -23.13 -0.13 19.13
CA VAL A 638 -22.54 1.18 19.41
C VAL A 638 -21.83 1.64 18.15
N ASP A 639 -22.38 2.67 17.51
CA ASP A 639 -21.84 3.14 16.24
C ASP A 639 -20.42 3.67 16.39
N THR A 640 -19.57 3.40 15.39
CA THR A 640 -18.18 3.87 15.26
C THR A 640 -17.13 3.27 16.19
N THR A 641 -17.52 2.38 17.10
CA THR A 641 -16.64 1.74 18.10
C THR A 641 -16.91 0.23 18.19
N ASP A 642 -16.08 -0.48 18.94
CA ASP A 642 -16.25 -1.92 19.19
C ASP A 642 -17.11 -2.27 20.41
N GLU A 643 -17.60 -1.26 21.16
CA GLU A 643 -18.28 -1.45 22.44
C GLU A 643 -19.69 -2.13 22.36
N GLN A 644 -19.93 -3.02 21.41
CA GLN A 644 -21.11 -3.88 21.35
C GLN A 644 -21.02 -5.01 22.40
N GLY A 645 -22.16 -5.42 22.96
CA GLY A 645 -22.20 -6.42 24.01
C GLY A 645 -21.75 -5.82 25.33
N ARG A 646 -22.61 -5.02 25.97
CA ARG A 646 -22.28 -4.33 27.22
C ARG A 646 -22.96 -4.96 28.42
N ALA A 647 -22.25 -5.07 29.54
CA ALA A 647 -22.82 -5.56 30.79
C ALA A 647 -22.26 -4.81 32.00
N SER A 648 -23.11 -4.55 32.99
CA SER A 648 -22.68 -4.05 34.30
C SER A 648 -22.79 -5.19 35.31
N VAL A 649 -21.67 -5.58 35.90
CA VAL A 649 -21.60 -6.65 36.91
C VAL A 649 -21.28 -6.05 38.27
N GLY A 650 -21.87 -6.62 39.32
CA GLY A 650 -21.57 -6.24 40.69
C GLY A 650 -21.66 -7.44 41.63
N PHE A 651 -20.66 -7.59 42.50
CA PHE A 651 -20.57 -8.71 43.43
C PHE A 651 -19.90 -8.28 44.74
N SER A 652 -20.25 -8.94 45.84
CA SER A 652 -19.69 -8.64 47.15
C SER A 652 -18.40 -9.40 47.39
N ILE A 653 -17.40 -8.72 47.95
CA ILE A 653 -16.13 -9.31 48.38
C ILE A 653 -16.06 -9.50 49.91
N SER A 654 -17.13 -9.16 50.65
CA SER A 654 -17.14 -9.17 52.12
C SER A 654 -16.97 -10.56 52.74
N GLU A 655 -17.25 -11.62 51.99
CA GLU A 655 -17.09 -13.02 52.44
C GLU A 655 -15.75 -13.63 52.01
N LEU A 656 -14.94 -12.92 51.20
CA LEU A 656 -13.63 -13.39 50.76
C LEU A 656 -12.59 -13.24 51.88
N ALA A 657 -11.64 -14.17 51.90
CA ALA A 657 -10.51 -14.08 52.81
C ALA A 657 -9.58 -12.93 52.39
N ALA A 658 -8.77 -12.40 53.31
CA ALA A 658 -7.71 -11.50 52.91
C ALA A 658 -6.65 -12.27 52.10
N GLY A 659 -6.26 -11.73 50.95
CA GLY A 659 -5.33 -12.38 50.01
C GLY A 659 -5.68 -12.11 48.55
N ASP A 660 -4.93 -12.76 47.66
CA ASP A 660 -5.18 -12.71 46.22
C ASP A 660 -6.20 -13.79 45.85
N HIS A 661 -7.18 -13.38 45.05
CA HIS A 661 -8.25 -14.19 44.50
C HIS A 661 -8.23 -14.08 42.97
N GLU A 662 -8.70 -15.12 42.30
CA GLU A 662 -8.82 -15.15 40.85
C GLU A 662 -10.22 -14.68 40.45
N LEU A 663 -10.32 -13.49 39.85
CA LEU A 663 -11.58 -12.96 39.31
C LEU A 663 -11.65 -13.27 37.82
N GLU A 664 -12.74 -13.90 37.37
CA GLU A 664 -12.92 -14.31 35.99
C GLU A 664 -14.26 -13.82 35.42
N PHE A 665 -14.23 -13.22 34.23
CA PHE A 665 -15.42 -12.90 33.43
C PHE A 665 -15.54 -13.92 32.30
N VAL A 666 -16.60 -14.71 32.28
CA VAL A 666 -16.76 -15.86 31.38
C VAL A 666 -17.97 -15.68 30.47
N LEU A 667 -17.75 -15.87 29.16
CA LEU A 667 -18.75 -15.98 28.11
C LEU A 667 -18.78 -17.44 27.62
N PRO A 668 -19.59 -18.32 28.22
CA PRO A 668 -19.48 -19.76 28.04
C PRO A 668 -19.85 -20.27 26.63
N THR A 669 -20.67 -19.53 25.88
CA THR A 669 -21.13 -19.91 24.53
C THR A 669 -20.06 -19.60 23.49
N THR A 670 -19.45 -18.42 23.58
CA THR A 670 -18.35 -17.98 22.73
C THR A 670 -16.99 -18.54 23.17
N GLY A 671 -16.89 -18.99 24.43
CA GLY A 671 -15.67 -19.58 25.01
C GLY A 671 -14.64 -18.55 25.45
N VAL A 672 -15.00 -17.27 25.52
CA VAL A 672 -14.13 -16.19 25.98
C VAL A 672 -14.07 -16.16 27.50
N SER A 673 -12.88 -15.94 28.04
CA SER A 673 -12.68 -15.70 29.46
C SER A 673 -11.56 -14.70 29.71
N VAL A 674 -11.79 -13.76 30.63
CA VAL A 674 -10.79 -12.77 31.08
C VAL A 674 -10.52 -12.93 32.57
N LEU A 675 -9.25 -13.04 32.93
CA LEU A 675 -8.77 -13.32 34.28
C LEU A 675 -8.05 -12.11 34.89
N TYR A 676 -8.38 -11.82 36.15
CA TYR A 676 -7.80 -10.76 36.96
C TYR A 676 -7.32 -11.29 38.30
N THR A 677 -6.27 -10.65 38.82
CA THR A 677 -5.89 -10.80 40.24
C THR A 677 -6.67 -9.79 41.08
N LEU A 678 -7.55 -10.30 41.95
CA LEU A 678 -8.29 -9.52 42.92
C LEU A 678 -7.61 -9.61 44.29
N THR A 679 -7.02 -8.51 44.79
CA THR A 679 -6.43 -8.49 46.14
C THR A 679 -7.42 -7.96 47.17
N VAL A 680 -7.87 -8.82 48.08
CA VAL A 680 -8.73 -8.45 49.21
C VAL A 680 -7.86 -8.12 50.42
N THR A 681 -7.99 -6.89 50.92
CA THR A 681 -7.24 -6.45 52.11
C THR A 681 -8.03 -6.72 53.40
N GLU A 682 -7.32 -7.04 54.48
CA GLU A 682 -7.96 -7.32 55.78
C GLU A 682 -8.67 -6.06 56.29
N SER A 683 -10.00 -6.13 56.45
CA SER A 683 -10.79 -5.01 56.98
C SER A 683 -10.24 -4.64 58.36
N ALA A 684 -9.75 -3.41 58.51
CA ALA A 684 -9.12 -2.93 59.73
C ALA A 684 -10.10 -3.10 60.91
N THR A 685 -9.86 -4.10 61.75
CA THR A 685 -10.71 -4.35 62.91
C THR A 685 -10.68 -3.11 63.80
N PRO A 686 -11.82 -2.48 64.15
CA PRO A 686 -11.80 -1.41 65.13
C PRO A 686 -11.23 -1.99 66.43
N THR A 687 -10.12 -1.40 66.90
CA THR A 687 -9.41 -1.83 68.10
C THR A 687 -10.42 -1.96 69.27
N PRO A 688 -10.64 -3.16 69.83
CA PRO A 688 -11.53 -3.30 70.97
C PRO A 688 -10.85 -2.75 72.22
N ALA A 689 -11.59 -1.97 73.02
CA ALA A 689 -11.15 -1.50 74.32
C ALA A 689 -10.79 -2.69 75.24
N PRO A 690 -9.73 -2.61 76.07
CA PRO A 690 -9.19 -3.77 76.75
C PRO A 690 -10.08 -4.16 77.95
N THR A 691 -10.38 -5.45 78.11
CA THR A 691 -10.80 -6.03 79.41
C THR A 691 -10.25 -7.46 79.53
N PRO A 692 -9.90 -7.94 80.75
CA PRO A 692 -8.79 -8.87 80.99
C PRO A 692 -9.19 -10.36 81.08
N VAL A 693 -8.24 -11.19 80.61
CA VAL A 693 -7.76 -12.50 81.10
C VAL A 693 -8.77 -13.51 81.67
N GLU A 694 -8.90 -14.69 81.03
CA GLU A 694 -8.47 -15.99 81.62
C GLU A 694 -8.35 -17.13 80.59
N THR A 695 -7.27 -17.90 80.74
CA THR A 695 -6.78 -19.10 80.04
C THR A 695 -7.69 -20.34 80.12
N VAL A 696 -7.77 -21.17 79.05
CA VAL A 696 -7.58 -22.65 79.04
C VAL A 696 -7.16 -23.14 77.62
N VAL A 697 -6.27 -24.13 77.58
CA VAL A 697 -5.59 -24.78 76.41
C VAL A 697 -6.21 -26.19 76.14
N PRO A 698 -5.69 -27.03 75.20
CA PRO A 698 -6.09 -27.28 73.80
C PRO A 698 -6.81 -28.63 73.57
N THR A 699 -7.29 -28.92 72.36
CA THR A 699 -7.20 -30.27 71.73
C THR A 699 -7.36 -30.23 70.20
N THR A 700 -6.39 -30.80 69.49
CA THR A 700 -6.40 -31.30 68.09
C THR A 700 -6.44 -32.85 68.13
N PRO A 701 -6.43 -33.65 67.03
CA PRO A 701 -6.70 -33.43 65.59
C PRO A 701 -7.61 -34.52 64.95
N SER A 702 -7.92 -34.43 63.64
CA SER A 702 -7.80 -35.61 62.72
C SER A 702 -8.10 -35.27 61.23
N THR A 703 -7.09 -35.50 60.37
CA THR A 703 -7.14 -35.69 58.90
C THR A 703 -7.15 -37.22 58.61
N PRO A 704 -7.69 -37.79 57.50
CA PRO A 704 -7.04 -37.86 56.14
C PRO A 704 -8.02 -37.89 54.91
N ALA A 705 -7.71 -37.27 53.74
CA ALA A 705 -7.04 -37.78 52.50
C ALA A 705 -7.83 -38.84 51.65
N PRO A 706 -7.53 -39.10 50.34
CA PRO A 706 -7.19 -38.24 49.17
C PRO A 706 -7.81 -38.71 47.79
N ALA A 707 -7.43 -38.02 46.70
CA ALA A 707 -7.35 -38.46 45.27
C ALA A 707 -8.63 -38.32 44.40
N VAL A 708 -8.62 -38.01 43.09
CA VAL A 708 -7.75 -38.41 41.95
C VAL A 708 -7.91 -37.39 40.78
N HIS A 709 -6.85 -37.24 39.96
CA HIS A 709 -6.74 -36.40 38.74
C HIS A 709 -7.36 -36.98 37.44
N ALA A 710 -7.59 -36.03 36.50
CA ALA A 710 -7.55 -36.06 35.01
C ALA A 710 -8.90 -36.14 34.26
N PRO A 711 -9.06 -35.59 33.02
CA PRO A 711 -8.10 -34.87 32.15
C PRO A 711 -8.56 -33.45 31.70
N THR A 712 -7.64 -32.61 31.21
CA THR A 712 -7.88 -31.23 30.73
C THR A 712 -7.95 -31.14 29.20
N THR A 713 -8.93 -30.38 28.71
CA THR A 713 -9.01 -29.77 27.37
C THR A 713 -8.66 -28.28 27.57
N PRO A 714 -7.84 -27.62 26.72
CA PRO A 714 -7.42 -26.25 26.99
C PRO A 714 -8.52 -25.24 26.61
N THR A 715 -9.01 -24.51 27.60
CA THR A 715 -9.62 -23.17 27.47
C THR A 715 -8.50 -22.14 27.45
N LYS A 716 -8.59 -21.13 26.57
CA LYS A 716 -7.68 -19.98 26.54
C LYS A 716 -8.07 -19.05 27.70
N HIS A 717 -7.16 -18.81 28.65
CA HIS A 717 -7.36 -17.92 29.81
C HIS A 717 -6.43 -16.72 29.66
N LEU A 718 -6.90 -15.49 29.87
CA LEU A 718 -6.14 -14.25 29.69
C LEU A 718 -5.84 -13.59 31.04
N ALA A 719 -4.59 -13.59 31.53
CA ALA A 719 -4.26 -13.13 32.88
C ALA A 719 -3.72 -11.69 32.97
N ALA A 720 -4.57 -10.70 33.29
CA ALA A 720 -4.17 -9.30 33.44
C ALA A 720 -3.53 -8.99 34.82
N THR A 721 -2.32 -8.42 34.81
CA THR A 721 -1.67 -7.85 36.02
C THR A 721 -1.66 -6.32 35.95
N GLY A 722 -2.49 -5.66 36.75
CA GLY A 722 -2.43 -4.21 36.93
C GLY A 722 -1.17 -3.82 37.72
N VAL A 723 -0.27 -3.04 37.11
CA VAL A 723 0.90 -2.48 37.81
C VAL A 723 0.79 -0.96 37.79
N ASP A 724 0.51 -0.37 38.95
CA ASP A 724 0.59 1.07 39.18
C ASP A 724 2.05 1.55 39.05
N ALA A 725 2.35 2.30 37.98
CA ALA A 725 3.61 3.03 37.85
C ALA A 725 3.36 4.55 37.93
N THR A 726 3.61 5.13 39.09
CA THR A 726 3.64 6.59 39.29
C THR A 726 4.94 7.20 38.74
N PRO A 727 4.91 8.25 37.89
CA PRO A 727 6.14 8.86 37.39
C PRO A 727 6.61 9.97 38.34
N ALA A 728 7.78 9.78 38.97
CA ALA A 728 8.47 10.84 39.69
C ALA A 728 9.45 11.58 38.75
N PHE A 729 9.03 12.74 38.24
CA PHE A 729 9.92 13.73 37.64
C PHE A 729 10.83 14.36 38.70
N ALA A 730 12.15 14.34 38.49
CA ALA A 730 13.07 15.30 39.10
C ALA A 730 14.31 15.55 38.22
N ALA A 731 14.48 16.82 37.85
CA ALA A 731 15.59 17.37 37.09
C ALA A 731 16.93 17.30 37.85
N GLY A 732 18.02 17.11 37.10
CA GLY A 732 19.40 17.24 37.57
C GLY A 732 20.32 17.76 36.47
N ILE A 733 20.65 19.06 36.55
CA ILE A 733 21.51 19.82 35.65
C ILE A 733 23.02 19.56 35.91
N ALA A 734 23.78 19.52 34.79
CA ALA A 734 25.18 19.93 34.57
C ALA A 734 26.41 19.09 35.01
N ALA A 735 27.21 18.85 33.97
CA ALA A 735 28.66 19.06 33.84
C ALA A 735 29.65 18.03 34.43
N LEU A 736 30.44 17.40 33.54
CA LEU A 736 31.86 17.76 33.39
C LEU A 736 32.47 17.23 32.08
N LEU A 737 33.29 18.10 31.48
CA LEU A 737 34.17 17.91 30.33
C LEU A 737 35.40 17.03 30.62
N LEU A 738 36.04 16.61 29.52
CA LEU A 738 37.47 16.29 29.29
C LEU A 738 37.95 14.84 29.55
N GLY A 739 38.40 14.22 28.45
CA GLY A 739 39.38 13.15 28.47
C GLY A 739 39.78 12.68 27.07
N LEU A 740 40.87 13.27 26.54
CA LEU A 740 41.67 12.86 25.36
C LEU A 740 41.72 11.32 25.17
N GLY A 741 41.69 10.76 23.96
CA GLY A 741 42.59 11.06 22.85
C GLY A 741 43.77 10.07 22.83
N MET A 742 43.86 9.31 21.72
CA MET A 742 44.98 8.47 21.26
C MET A 742 45.21 7.11 21.96
N THR A 743 45.22 6.01 21.21
CA THR A 743 46.47 5.42 20.67
C THR A 743 46.16 4.37 19.58
N ALA A 744 47.02 4.41 18.57
CA ALA A 744 47.03 3.68 17.32
C ALA A 744 47.33 2.16 17.39
N ALA A 745 46.82 1.48 16.36
CA ALA A 745 47.56 0.58 15.46
C ALA A 745 47.97 -0.85 15.85
N ARG A 746 47.64 -1.72 14.87
CA ARG A 746 48.32 -2.93 14.38
C ARG A 746 48.20 -4.20 15.23
N LEU A 747 47.54 -5.20 14.63
CA LEU A 747 48.23 -6.42 14.19
C LEU A 747 47.46 -7.17 13.09
N ARG A 748 48.09 -7.25 11.92
CA ARG A 748 47.77 -8.12 10.79
C ARG A 748 48.53 -9.44 11.00
N ARG A 749 47.86 -10.60 10.99
CA ARG A 749 48.36 -11.94 10.56
C ARG A 749 47.20 -12.94 10.68
N ARG A 750 46.60 -13.36 9.56
CA ARG A 750 46.88 -14.62 8.82
C ARG A 750 46.75 -15.89 9.68
N SER A 751 45.69 -16.66 9.43
CA SER A 751 45.76 -18.13 9.32
C SER A 751 44.65 -18.64 8.40
N THR A 752 45.07 -19.16 7.26
CA THR A 752 44.38 -20.14 6.42
C THR A 752 44.36 -21.53 7.10
N VAL A 753 43.58 -22.45 6.51
CA VAL A 753 43.35 -23.89 6.84
C VAL A 753 42.15 -24.05 7.77
N LYS A 754 41.00 -24.58 7.36
CA LYS A 754 40.70 -25.68 6.44
C LYS A 754 39.28 -25.57 5.91
#